data_AF-A0A5P9IMB3-F1
#
_entry.id   AF-A0A5P9IMB3-F1
#
_cell.length_a   1.000
_cell.length_b   1.000
_cell.length_c   1.000
_cell.angle_alpha   90.00
_cell.angle_beta   90.00
_cell.angle_gamma   90.00
#
_symmetry.space_group_name_H-M   'P 1'
#
loop_
_entity.id
_entity.type
_entity.pdbx_description
1 polymer ?
#
loop_
_entity_poly.entity_id
_entity_poly.type
_entity_poly.pdbx_seq_one_letter_code
_entity_poly.pdbx_strand_id
1 'polypeptide(L)'
;MGLNMEKTKTQVGENLATRSGLQLGKRVGGYLYIHRSACDELNDSAQAALSRAEELAGAVNWNVAKLGLKCGRVSLLDYMKFFDNAFPELVRSYRINLVDETVRVLDYSKVSNRPVLHRKELLLSSRHPRYLEYAQFTQTLERAGLYKNSHAVGYQRQWQERLTTSGFCVKGHTLEIVNHEELREQAEVQRHRTALRRYSFSRPMQALARHGYLDGRRVVFDYGCGRGDDLRLLELNGVPACGWDPHFRPGAEKVMAPIVNLGFVINVIEQPEERVRVLADAYAHAQELLVVGVMLQGTSSAEHAAFGDGVLTSRGTFQKYFTQEECKTFIEDVLDVEPVPVSPGVFFAFREEQDAQVFLERRVVNRVHLKHLRQRVPVCSRKERAEAVYREHQSVLDPVWEVFLSLGRAPHQDEVDNLDGLLEHFGTLRRALSFLKRYHGDELITEAGQARASDLRVYLALQLFRSRQRFSKYSSGIQRDIKAFFGSLRMARESAADLLYSIGNPENIHADCQAAAEAGIGCLDDEQRSLTLYTGDVERLPERLRVYVGCATQLYGDPQAADLVKIHAGTGKLSLMSYDDFEGRVLPLMVERVKLDFRSQYIDLFEYGDEYPSPYLYNKSRYVSEEFPNYEEQQEFERQLADLELFDFSGHGPRRNKFDAKLRSLRLEVQGFELVGATDLPSLDEPCGKYHCFRDFVECGETQNKYDIPNIPKEPETYNALVNLAYEVIDPVMDYFGGIKLTYGFCSAELARKVPGRNDPSRDQHAGSEYSSRGNRICKRLGAAVDFLIEEEDMAEVALWIYDHCAFDRLYFYGHDRPLHVSIGPEANKLVVEMVTTCDCKKIPNVKRDPCAWLNELLKKGGR
;
A
#
# COMPACT_ATOMS: atom_id res chain seq x y z
N MET A 1 9.96 54.24 13.09
CA MET A 1 9.75 55.06 11.88
C MET A 1 11.07 55.03 11.09
N GLY A 2 11.34 54.17 10.12
CA GLY A 2 10.50 53.55 9.10
C GLY A 2 10.90 54.16 7.75
N LEU A 3 11.57 53.40 6.87
CA LEU A 3 11.35 53.33 5.40
C LEU A 3 12.51 52.64 4.63
N ASN A 4 12.15 51.48 4.07
CA ASN A 4 12.48 50.94 2.75
C ASN A 4 13.92 50.59 2.35
N MET A 5 14.31 49.37 2.74
CA MET A 5 15.06 48.45 1.86
C MET A 5 14.12 47.88 0.78
N GLU A 6 13.93 48.61 -0.31
CA GLU A 6 13.35 48.07 -1.55
C GLU A 6 13.83 48.96 -2.71
N LYS A 7 14.85 48.50 -3.46
CA LYS A 7 15.15 48.84 -4.87
C LYS A 7 16.57 48.40 -5.23
N THR A 8 16.77 47.10 -5.45
CA THR A 8 17.90 46.61 -6.28
C THR A 8 17.67 45.22 -6.88
N LYS A 9 16.41 44.81 -7.06
CA LYS A 9 16.03 43.54 -7.70
C LYS A 9 14.90 43.71 -8.71
N THR A 10 15.01 44.65 -9.66
CA THR A 10 14.11 44.64 -10.83
C THR A 10 14.68 45.46 -11.98
N GLN A 11 15.65 44.90 -12.74
CA GLN A 11 15.95 45.38 -14.10
C GLN A 11 16.84 44.39 -14.87
N VAL A 12 16.37 43.15 -15.04
CA VAL A 12 16.82 42.29 -16.15
C VAL A 12 15.57 41.62 -16.70
N GLY A 13 14.87 42.37 -17.55
CA GLY A 13 13.59 41.98 -18.11
C GLY A 13 13.32 42.75 -19.40
N GLU A 14 14.33 42.90 -20.25
CA GLU A 14 14.13 43.36 -21.62
C GLU A 14 13.92 42.16 -22.55
N ASN A 15 12.93 42.33 -23.44
CA ASN A 15 12.38 41.33 -24.34
C ASN A 15 13.45 40.55 -25.14
N LEU A 16 13.51 39.24 -24.93
CA LEU A 16 14.20 38.28 -25.80
C LEU A 16 13.40 38.04 -27.11
N ALA A 17 13.25 39.08 -27.93
CA ALA A 17 12.55 39.01 -29.21
C ALA A 17 13.38 39.67 -30.33
N THR A 18 13.97 38.81 -31.17
CA THR A 18 14.33 38.94 -32.60
C THR A 18 14.74 40.32 -33.14
N ARG A 19 15.91 40.40 -33.80
CA ARG A 19 16.42 41.61 -34.50
C ARG A 19 15.55 42.12 -35.67
N SER A 20 14.56 41.36 -36.16
CA SER A 20 13.93 41.60 -37.48
C SER A 20 12.39 41.45 -37.56
N GLY A 21 11.66 41.35 -36.44
CA GLY A 21 10.18 41.29 -36.45
C GLY A 21 9.55 40.03 -37.08
N LEU A 22 10.33 39.02 -37.43
CA LEU A 22 9.86 37.69 -37.85
C LEU A 22 9.62 36.77 -36.64
N GLN A 23 8.56 35.96 -36.66
CA GLN A 23 8.27 34.99 -35.61
C GLN A 23 9.24 33.80 -35.68
N LEU A 24 10.36 33.93 -34.97
CA LEU A 24 11.43 32.93 -34.94
C LEU A 24 11.21 31.93 -33.78
N GLY A 25 11.16 30.64 -34.11
CA GLY A 25 11.08 29.55 -33.13
C GLY A 25 9.70 29.36 -32.46
N LYS A 26 9.54 28.22 -31.78
CA LYS A 26 8.29 27.80 -31.12
C LYS A 26 8.27 28.25 -29.66
N ARG A 27 7.23 28.98 -29.24
CA ARG A 27 7.07 29.45 -27.85
C ARG A 27 6.04 28.62 -27.09
N VAL A 28 6.45 28.01 -25.99
CA VAL A 28 5.58 27.19 -25.12
C VAL A 28 5.96 27.37 -23.66
N GLY A 29 5.00 27.71 -22.79
CA GLY A 29 5.19 27.71 -21.33
C GLY A 29 6.34 28.59 -20.83
N GLY A 30 6.58 29.74 -21.47
CA GLY A 30 7.69 30.65 -21.11
C GLY A 30 9.05 30.25 -21.68
N TYR A 31 9.12 29.22 -22.53
CA TYR A 31 10.34 28.79 -23.21
C TYR A 31 10.25 29.04 -24.73
N LEU A 32 11.38 29.37 -25.33
CA LEU A 32 11.58 29.46 -26.77
C LEU A 32 12.38 28.25 -27.26
N TYR A 33 11.84 27.51 -28.22
CA TYR A 33 12.51 26.37 -28.87
C TYR A 33 12.94 26.78 -30.28
N ILE A 34 14.21 26.57 -30.60
CA ILE A 34 14.79 26.97 -31.87
C ILE A 34 15.83 25.95 -32.33
N HIS A 35 15.88 25.69 -33.63
CA HIS A 35 16.92 24.85 -34.22
C HIS A 35 18.24 25.62 -34.38
N ARG A 36 19.38 24.93 -34.28
CA ARG A 36 20.73 25.51 -34.34
C ARG A 36 20.96 26.40 -35.57
N SER A 37 20.39 26.01 -36.72
CA SER A 37 20.50 26.78 -37.97
C SER A 37 19.83 28.15 -37.95
N ALA A 38 19.01 28.45 -36.93
CA ALA A 38 18.29 29.72 -36.79
C ALA A 38 18.77 30.51 -35.56
N CYS A 39 19.78 30.02 -34.83
CA CYS A 39 20.32 30.70 -33.64
C CYS A 39 20.99 32.04 -33.96
N ASP A 40 21.54 32.20 -35.17
CA ASP A 40 22.19 33.45 -35.61
C ASP A 40 21.18 34.60 -35.82
N GLU A 41 19.89 34.29 -35.92
CA GLU A 41 18.80 35.27 -36.06
C GLU A 41 18.22 35.70 -34.69
N LEU A 42 18.72 35.13 -33.59
CA LEU A 42 18.36 35.53 -32.22
C LEU A 42 18.92 36.93 -31.88
N ASN A 43 18.38 37.54 -30.83
CA ASN A 43 18.94 38.80 -30.32
C ASN A 43 20.21 38.54 -29.49
N ASP A 44 20.99 39.60 -29.25
CA ASP A 44 22.31 39.51 -28.61
C ASP A 44 22.28 38.84 -27.23
N SER A 45 21.24 39.09 -26.44
CA SER A 45 21.09 38.48 -25.11
C SER A 45 20.82 36.96 -25.18
N ALA A 46 19.99 36.49 -26.12
CA ALA A 46 19.77 35.06 -26.33
C ALA A 46 21.00 34.35 -26.90
N GLN A 47 21.75 35.02 -27.77
CA GLN A 47 23.01 34.49 -28.33
C GLN A 47 24.09 34.37 -27.25
N ALA A 48 24.21 35.35 -26.36
CA ALA A 48 25.13 35.29 -25.23
C ALA A 48 24.77 34.14 -24.27
N ALA A 49 23.49 33.97 -23.95
CA ALA A 49 23.01 32.86 -23.11
C ALA A 49 23.27 31.48 -23.74
N LEU A 50 23.12 31.36 -25.06
CA LEU A 50 23.39 30.11 -25.77
C LEU A 50 24.90 29.82 -25.84
N SER A 51 25.72 30.82 -26.13
CA SER A 51 27.19 30.68 -26.17
C SER A 51 27.73 30.25 -24.80
N ARG A 52 27.24 30.86 -23.71
CA ARG A 52 27.60 30.47 -22.34
C ARG A 52 27.12 29.05 -22.01
N ALA A 53 25.95 28.65 -22.49
CA ALA A 53 25.45 27.29 -22.29
C ALA A 53 26.28 26.25 -23.06
N GLU A 54 26.77 26.57 -24.27
CA GLU A 54 27.68 25.71 -25.04
C GLU A 54 29.04 25.58 -24.36
N GLU A 55 29.60 26.68 -23.83
CA GLU A 55 30.84 26.64 -23.04
C GLU A 55 30.72 25.72 -21.82
N LEU A 56 29.65 25.87 -21.04
CA LEU A 56 29.41 25.07 -19.84
C LEU A 56 29.14 23.59 -20.17
N ALA A 57 28.46 23.31 -21.28
CA ALA A 57 28.17 21.94 -21.70
C ALA A 57 29.39 21.24 -22.33
N GLY A 58 30.37 22.00 -22.83
CA GLY A 58 31.53 21.48 -23.55
C GLY A 58 31.22 21.09 -25.00
N ALA A 59 32.08 20.27 -25.62
CA ALA A 59 31.93 19.81 -27.01
C ALA A 59 30.79 18.76 -27.15
N VAL A 60 29.55 19.23 -27.05
CA VAL A 60 28.34 18.38 -27.11
C VAL A 60 27.61 18.51 -28.44
N ASN A 61 27.08 17.38 -28.93
CA ASN A 61 26.19 17.38 -30.09
C ASN A 61 24.77 17.80 -29.67
N TRP A 62 24.22 18.79 -30.37
CA TRP A 62 22.85 19.26 -30.22
C TRP A 62 22.35 19.91 -31.51
N ASN A 63 21.03 19.94 -31.71
CA ASN A 63 20.40 20.60 -32.85
C ASN A 63 19.18 21.45 -32.51
N VAL A 64 18.60 21.33 -31.30
CA VAL A 64 17.54 22.22 -30.82
C VAL A 64 17.92 22.83 -29.47
N ALA A 65 17.81 24.15 -29.35
CA ALA A 65 17.96 24.89 -28.11
C ALA A 65 16.58 25.25 -27.53
N LYS A 66 16.42 25.05 -26.22
CA LYS A 66 15.27 25.49 -25.41
C LYS A 66 15.73 26.57 -24.45
N LEU A 67 15.33 27.82 -24.69
CA LEU A 67 15.74 28.99 -23.92
C LEU A 67 14.61 29.43 -22.97
N GLY A 68 14.91 29.54 -21.68
CA GLY A 68 13.98 30.07 -20.68
C GLY A 68 13.94 31.60 -20.75
N LEU A 69 12.80 32.18 -21.14
CA LEU A 69 12.68 33.62 -21.38
C LEU A 69 12.76 34.49 -20.12
N LYS A 70 12.67 33.87 -18.92
CA LYS A 70 12.63 34.57 -17.62
C LYS A 70 13.49 33.94 -16.52
N CYS A 71 14.10 32.78 -16.75
CA CYS A 71 14.61 31.94 -15.65
C CYS A 71 16.08 31.50 -15.78
N GLY A 72 16.86 32.07 -16.71
CA GLY A 72 18.30 31.76 -16.84
C GLY A 72 18.62 30.29 -17.13
N ARG A 73 17.64 29.50 -17.56
CA ARG A 73 17.79 28.07 -17.88
C ARG A 73 17.83 27.87 -19.38
N VAL A 74 18.82 27.14 -19.84
CA VAL A 74 18.98 26.73 -21.24
C VAL A 74 19.00 25.21 -21.31
N SER A 75 18.39 24.62 -22.31
CA SER A 75 18.56 23.19 -22.59
C SER A 75 18.95 22.95 -24.03
N LEU A 76 20.02 22.18 -24.23
CA LEU A 76 20.48 21.75 -25.54
C LEU A 76 19.96 20.33 -25.78
N LEU A 77 19.25 20.12 -26.88
CA LEU A 77 18.55 18.89 -27.22
C LEU A 77 19.13 18.32 -28.52
N ASP A 78 19.42 17.03 -28.51
CA ASP A 78 19.95 16.30 -29.65
C ASP A 78 18.90 15.35 -30.23
N TYR A 79 18.29 15.74 -31.35
CA TYR A 79 17.33 14.90 -32.07
C TYR A 79 17.98 14.13 -33.22
N MET A 80 17.82 12.82 -33.25
CA MET A 80 18.44 11.96 -34.26
C MET A 80 17.91 12.27 -35.67
N LYS A 81 18.82 12.49 -36.63
CA LYS A 81 18.49 12.71 -38.05
C LYS A 81 17.35 13.74 -38.24
N PHE A 82 17.49 14.91 -37.60
CA PHE A 82 16.45 15.95 -37.51
C PHE A 82 15.77 16.29 -38.84
N PHE A 83 16.55 16.38 -39.93
CA PHE A 83 16.01 16.72 -41.25
C PHE A 83 15.39 15.52 -41.96
N ASP A 84 15.97 14.32 -41.84
CA ASP A 84 15.55 13.14 -42.60
C ASP A 84 14.29 12.48 -42.02
N ASN A 85 14.17 12.46 -40.68
CA ASN A 85 13.03 11.84 -40.02
C ASN A 85 11.85 12.81 -39.94
N ALA A 86 10.64 12.35 -40.26
CA ALA A 86 9.40 13.13 -40.05
C ALA A 86 9.18 13.49 -38.58
N PHE A 87 9.48 12.55 -37.68
CA PHE A 87 9.36 12.70 -36.23
C PHE A 87 10.69 12.33 -35.57
N PRO A 88 11.68 13.24 -35.57
CA PRO A 88 12.99 12.98 -34.99
C PRO A 88 12.88 12.59 -33.50
N GLU A 89 13.61 11.55 -33.10
CA GLU A 89 13.66 11.06 -31.72
C GLU A 89 14.71 11.83 -30.91
N LEU A 90 14.39 12.18 -29.67
CA LEU A 90 15.34 12.79 -28.75
C LEU A 90 16.33 11.73 -28.25
N VAL A 91 17.62 11.96 -28.46
CA VAL A 91 18.71 11.07 -28.02
C VAL A 91 19.30 11.57 -26.71
N ARG A 92 19.57 12.87 -26.58
CA ARG A 92 20.15 13.47 -25.36
C ARG A 92 19.58 14.84 -25.06
N SER A 93 19.51 15.16 -23.76
CA SER A 93 19.14 16.48 -23.26
C SER A 93 20.16 16.96 -22.23
N TYR A 94 20.76 18.11 -22.50
CA TYR A 94 21.64 18.83 -21.58
C TYR A 94 20.82 19.97 -20.99
N ARG A 95 20.64 20.00 -19.67
CA ARG A 95 19.95 21.08 -18.95
C ARG A 95 20.98 21.91 -18.21
N ILE A 96 21.13 23.16 -18.61
CA ILE A 96 22.11 24.10 -18.11
C ILE A 96 21.39 25.18 -17.30
N ASN A 97 21.85 25.38 -16.08
CA ASN A 97 21.46 26.54 -15.28
C ASN A 97 22.58 27.58 -15.36
N LEU A 98 22.31 28.72 -15.99
CA LEU A 98 23.32 29.77 -16.19
C LEU A 98 23.62 30.57 -14.91
N VAL A 99 22.78 30.47 -13.88
CA VAL A 99 22.99 31.15 -12.59
C VAL A 99 23.89 30.31 -11.68
N ASP A 100 23.60 29.02 -11.58
CA ASP A 100 24.33 28.10 -10.70
C ASP A 100 25.49 27.39 -11.42
N GLU A 101 25.69 27.66 -12.72
CA GLU A 101 26.67 27.04 -13.62
C GLU A 101 26.67 25.50 -13.61
N THR A 102 25.51 24.88 -13.37
CA THR A 102 25.37 23.42 -13.32
C THR A 102 24.83 22.85 -14.63
N VAL A 103 25.34 21.68 -15.01
CA VAL A 103 24.92 20.92 -16.19
C VAL A 103 24.38 19.55 -15.76
N ARG A 104 23.15 19.24 -16.16
CA ARG A 104 22.55 17.91 -15.99
C ARG A 104 22.31 17.25 -17.34
N VAL A 105 22.76 16.01 -17.50
CA VAL A 105 22.62 15.25 -18.75
C VAL A 105 21.62 14.13 -18.58
N LEU A 106 20.70 14.01 -19.53
CA LEU A 106 19.73 12.92 -19.65
C LEU A 106 19.95 12.22 -21.00
N ASP A 107 20.28 10.93 -20.96
CA ASP A 107 20.48 10.10 -22.15
C ASP A 107 19.26 9.21 -22.40
N TYR A 108 18.58 9.44 -23.51
CA TYR A 108 17.39 8.71 -23.96
C TYR A 108 17.72 7.59 -24.95
N SER A 109 18.99 7.41 -25.34
CA SER A 109 19.40 6.35 -26.26
C SER A 109 19.09 4.93 -25.75
N LYS A 110 19.05 4.74 -24.42
CA LYS A 110 18.75 3.46 -23.77
C LYS A 110 17.26 3.22 -23.53
N VAL A 111 16.40 4.22 -23.78
CA VAL A 111 14.94 4.12 -23.58
C VAL A 111 14.29 3.62 -24.86
N SER A 112 13.42 2.61 -24.74
CA SER A 112 12.73 1.98 -25.88
C SER A 112 11.63 2.85 -26.49
N ASN A 113 10.99 3.72 -25.70
CA ASN A 113 9.97 4.67 -26.16
C ASN A 113 10.46 6.11 -25.99
N ARG A 114 11.08 6.67 -27.04
CA ARG A 114 11.75 7.98 -26.95
C ARG A 114 10.78 9.13 -27.21
N PRO A 115 10.99 10.31 -26.59
CA PRO A 115 10.27 11.52 -26.97
C PRO A 115 10.51 11.85 -28.44
N VAL A 116 9.46 12.23 -29.17
CA VAL A 116 9.56 12.62 -30.58
C VAL A 116 9.22 14.08 -30.78
N LEU A 117 9.96 14.74 -31.67
CA LEU A 117 9.64 16.09 -32.08
C LEU A 117 8.54 16.06 -33.15
N HIS A 118 7.39 16.60 -32.80
CA HIS A 118 6.32 16.88 -33.75
C HIS A 118 6.28 18.38 -34.07
N ARG A 119 5.88 18.72 -35.30
CA ARG A 119 5.87 20.11 -35.84
C ARG A 119 7.25 20.79 -35.87
N LYS A 120 8.21 20.15 -36.56
CA LYS A 120 9.58 20.66 -36.66
C LYS A 120 9.73 21.93 -37.49
N GLU A 121 8.75 22.26 -38.34
CA GLU A 121 8.70 23.52 -39.07
C GLU A 121 8.70 24.74 -38.15
N LEU A 122 8.10 24.62 -36.96
CA LEU A 122 8.00 25.71 -35.98
C LEU A 122 9.35 26.06 -35.33
N LEU A 123 10.35 25.21 -35.49
CA LEU A 123 11.69 25.39 -34.90
C LEU A 123 12.68 26.01 -35.90
N LEU A 124 12.29 26.12 -37.17
CA LEU A 124 13.13 26.66 -38.25
C LEU A 124 12.74 28.10 -38.59
N SER A 125 13.68 28.82 -39.20
CA SER A 125 13.39 30.11 -39.84
C SER A 125 12.46 29.90 -41.04
N SER A 126 11.55 30.85 -41.29
CA SER A 126 10.68 30.82 -42.49
C SER A 126 11.45 30.91 -43.80
N ARG A 127 12.73 31.30 -43.75
CA ARG A 127 13.67 31.32 -44.88
C ARG A 127 14.38 29.99 -45.12
N HIS A 128 14.19 28.99 -44.24
CA HIS A 128 14.87 27.71 -44.38
C HIS A 128 14.34 26.92 -45.60
N PRO A 129 15.20 26.34 -46.46
CA PRO A 129 14.77 25.69 -47.70
C PRO A 129 13.71 24.58 -47.53
N ARG A 130 13.77 23.84 -46.42
CA ARG A 130 12.82 22.76 -46.08
C ARG A 130 11.64 23.18 -45.19
N TYR A 131 11.49 24.47 -44.88
CA TYR A 131 10.39 24.96 -44.04
C TYR A 131 9.03 24.63 -44.67
N LEU A 132 8.87 24.94 -45.96
CA LEU A 132 7.61 24.76 -46.67
C LEU A 132 7.20 23.28 -46.76
N GLU A 133 8.15 22.37 -47.01
CA GLU A 133 7.97 20.92 -47.04
C GLU A 133 7.38 20.40 -45.71
N TYR A 134 7.98 20.80 -44.58
CA TYR A 134 7.53 20.37 -43.26
C TYR A 134 6.19 20.99 -42.85
N ALA A 135 5.96 22.26 -43.21
CA ALA A 135 4.68 22.93 -42.95
C ALA A 135 3.53 22.26 -43.70
N GLN A 136 3.74 21.89 -44.96
CA GLN A 136 2.76 21.14 -45.76
C GLN A 136 2.50 19.74 -45.17
N PHE A 137 3.55 19.02 -44.77
CA PHE A 137 3.40 17.72 -44.12
C PHE A 137 2.60 17.82 -42.81
N THR A 138 2.91 18.81 -41.96
CA THR A 138 2.14 19.07 -40.73
C THR A 138 0.67 19.37 -41.04
N GLN A 139 0.38 20.15 -42.08
CA GLN A 139 -1.01 20.44 -42.48
C GLN A 139 -1.75 19.18 -42.96
N THR A 140 -1.09 18.28 -43.68
CA THR A 140 -1.67 16.98 -44.09
C THR A 140 -2.06 16.14 -42.87
N LEU A 141 -1.17 16.07 -41.86
CA LEU A 141 -1.44 15.36 -40.61
C LEU A 141 -2.58 16.00 -39.80
N GLU A 142 -2.69 17.33 -39.80
CA GLU A 142 -3.80 18.06 -39.17
C GLU A 142 -5.14 17.73 -39.84
N ARG A 143 -5.19 17.74 -41.17
CA ARG A 143 -6.40 17.38 -41.94
C ARG A 143 -6.81 15.93 -41.72
N ALA A 144 -5.85 15.03 -41.56
CA ALA A 144 -6.08 13.63 -41.18
C ALA A 144 -6.51 13.45 -39.70
N GLY A 145 -6.58 14.53 -38.92
CA GLY A 145 -7.02 14.49 -37.52
C GLY A 145 -5.98 13.93 -36.54
N LEU A 146 -4.75 13.68 -36.98
CA LEU A 146 -3.71 12.99 -36.20
C LEU A 146 -3.17 13.84 -35.02
N TYR A 147 -3.42 15.15 -35.04
CA TYR A 147 -3.07 16.07 -33.96
C TYR A 147 -4.20 16.33 -32.94
N LYS A 148 -5.36 15.66 -33.04
CA LYS A 148 -6.39 15.71 -31.98
C LYS A 148 -5.79 15.16 -30.69
N ASN A 149 -5.93 15.89 -29.58
CA ASN A 149 -5.27 15.61 -28.30
C ASN A 149 -3.73 15.49 -28.43
N SER A 150 -3.08 16.51 -29.00
CA SER A 150 -1.64 16.52 -29.28
C SER A 150 -0.72 16.29 -28.07
N HIS A 151 -1.24 16.38 -26.84
CA HIS A 151 -0.49 16.02 -25.62
C HIS A 151 -0.26 14.50 -25.47
N ALA A 152 -1.08 13.67 -26.13
CA ALA A 152 -1.03 12.20 -26.04
C ALA A 152 -0.06 11.53 -27.02
N VAL A 153 0.69 12.32 -27.81
CA VAL A 153 1.54 11.84 -28.92
C VAL A 153 2.99 12.32 -28.82
N GLY A 154 3.44 12.61 -27.59
CA GLY A 154 4.78 13.15 -27.33
C GLY A 154 5.91 12.12 -27.46
N TYR A 155 5.58 10.84 -27.59
CA TYR A 155 6.54 9.73 -27.64
C TYR A 155 6.35 8.85 -28.89
N GLN A 156 7.43 8.19 -29.31
CA GLN A 156 7.51 7.42 -30.54
C GLN A 156 6.40 6.36 -30.67
N ARG A 157 6.18 5.57 -29.62
CA ARG A 157 5.20 4.48 -29.62
C ARG A 157 3.77 5.01 -29.77
N GLN A 158 3.42 6.05 -29.01
CA GLN A 158 2.12 6.73 -29.08
C GLN A 158 1.85 7.31 -30.47
N TRP A 159 2.90 7.82 -31.13
CA TRP A 159 2.78 8.38 -32.46
C TRP A 159 2.62 7.31 -33.55
N GLN A 160 3.32 6.18 -33.41
CA GLN A 160 3.16 5.01 -34.27
C GLN A 160 1.76 4.37 -34.12
N GLU A 161 1.25 4.26 -32.89
CA GLU A 161 -0.11 3.82 -32.60
C GLU A 161 -1.14 4.75 -33.23
N ARG A 162 -0.98 6.08 -33.09
CA ARG A 162 -1.90 7.06 -33.70
C ARG A 162 -1.96 6.91 -35.22
N LEU A 163 -0.82 6.70 -35.87
CA LEU A 163 -0.74 6.47 -37.31
C LEU A 163 -1.46 5.17 -37.69
N THR A 164 -1.14 4.07 -36.99
CA THR A 164 -1.68 2.73 -37.25
C THR A 164 -3.20 2.66 -37.04
N THR A 165 -3.70 3.17 -35.91
CA THR A 165 -5.14 3.20 -35.58
C THR A 165 -5.94 4.06 -36.56
N SER A 166 -5.30 5.06 -37.17
CA SER A 166 -5.94 5.91 -38.18
C SER A 166 -5.80 5.33 -39.60
N GLY A 167 -5.19 4.16 -39.76
CA GLY A 167 -5.00 3.49 -41.05
C GLY A 167 -3.91 4.13 -41.93
N PHE A 168 -3.00 4.91 -41.34
CA PHE A 168 -1.95 5.60 -42.07
C PHE A 168 -0.54 5.12 -41.68
N CYS A 169 0.41 5.20 -42.61
CA CYS A 169 1.83 5.09 -42.34
C CYS A 169 2.58 6.31 -42.89
N VAL A 170 3.74 6.63 -42.33
CA VAL A 170 4.57 7.75 -42.80
C VAL A 170 5.83 7.21 -43.45
N LYS A 171 6.02 7.55 -44.73
CA LYS A 171 7.27 7.31 -45.46
C LYS A 171 7.92 8.65 -45.79
N GLY A 172 9.11 8.90 -45.23
CA GLY A 172 9.74 10.22 -45.30
C GLY A 172 8.85 11.29 -44.68
N HIS A 173 8.47 12.30 -45.47
CA HIS A 173 7.54 13.39 -45.10
C HIS A 173 6.20 13.29 -45.86
N THR A 174 5.73 12.07 -46.13
CA THR A 174 4.45 11.79 -46.81
C THR A 174 3.61 10.79 -46.01
N LEU A 175 2.28 10.90 -46.12
CA LEU A 175 1.30 10.07 -45.42
C LEU A 175 0.63 9.11 -46.43
N GLU A 176 0.73 7.79 -46.20
CA GLU A 176 0.17 6.74 -47.06
C GLU A 176 -0.87 5.90 -46.30
N ILE A 177 -1.85 5.30 -46.99
CA ILE A 177 -2.91 4.45 -46.40
C ILE A 177 -2.45 2.99 -46.36
N VAL A 178 -2.69 2.29 -45.25
CA VAL A 178 -2.33 0.87 -45.08
C VAL A 178 -3.50 -0.01 -45.51
N ASN A 179 -3.26 -0.96 -46.43
CA ASN A 179 -4.27 -1.93 -46.88
C ASN A 179 -4.27 -3.15 -45.94
N HIS A 180 -5.35 -3.38 -45.20
CA HIS A 180 -5.40 -4.30 -44.05
C HIS A 180 -5.69 -5.79 -44.40
N GLU A 181 -5.78 -6.16 -45.67
CA GLU A 181 -6.11 -7.55 -46.07
C GLU A 181 -4.92 -8.51 -46.03
N GLU A 182 -3.67 -8.06 -46.24
CA GLU A 182 -2.50 -8.94 -46.32
C GLU A 182 -1.89 -9.36 -44.96
N LEU A 183 -2.24 -8.69 -43.85
CA LEU A 183 -1.68 -9.00 -42.52
C LEU A 183 -2.44 -10.10 -41.75
N ARG A 184 -3.66 -10.47 -42.18
CA ARG A 184 -4.53 -11.41 -41.47
C ARG A 184 -4.15 -12.89 -41.64
N GLU A 185 -3.46 -13.25 -42.72
CA GLU A 185 -3.24 -14.66 -43.07
C GLU A 185 -1.90 -15.27 -42.55
N GLN A 186 -1.01 -14.50 -41.92
CA GLN A 186 0.35 -14.99 -41.60
C GLN A 186 0.75 -15.08 -40.12
N ALA A 187 -0.13 -14.80 -39.15
CA ALA A 187 0.20 -14.92 -37.72
C ALA A 187 -0.62 -16.01 -37.03
N GLU A 188 -0.05 -17.21 -36.90
CA GLU A 188 -0.64 -18.32 -36.11
C GLU A 188 -0.62 -17.97 -34.61
N VAL A 189 -1.78 -17.74 -34.00
CA VAL A 189 -1.91 -17.34 -32.58
C VAL A 189 -1.72 -18.55 -31.66
N GLN A 190 -0.68 -18.53 -30.82
CA GLN A 190 -0.31 -19.66 -29.95
C GLN A 190 -0.97 -19.57 -28.56
N ARG A 191 -2.31 -19.69 -28.49
CA ARG A 191 -3.12 -19.50 -27.26
C ARG A 191 -2.60 -20.29 -26.03
N HIS A 192 -2.14 -21.52 -26.24
CA HIS A 192 -1.68 -22.44 -25.19
C HIS A 192 -0.47 -21.93 -24.37
N ARG A 193 0.26 -20.92 -24.87
CA ARG A 193 1.43 -20.34 -24.17
C ARG A 193 1.07 -19.33 -23.09
N THR A 194 -0.20 -18.99 -22.94
CA THR A 194 -0.71 -18.09 -21.89
C THR A 194 -0.88 -18.77 -20.53
N ALA A 195 -0.96 -20.11 -20.48
CA ALA A 195 -1.10 -20.87 -19.25
C ALA A 195 0.17 -20.78 -18.38
N LEU A 196 0.06 -20.09 -17.24
CA LEU A 196 1.13 -19.87 -16.26
C LEU A 196 1.12 -20.95 -15.19
N ARG A 197 2.30 -21.32 -14.66
CA ARG A 197 2.40 -22.08 -13.41
C ARG A 197 2.22 -21.16 -12.20
N ARG A 198 1.34 -21.51 -11.28
CA ARG A 198 1.06 -20.71 -10.07
C ARG A 198 1.11 -21.57 -8.79
N TYR A 199 1.47 -20.93 -7.68
CA TYR A 199 1.54 -21.54 -6.35
C TYR A 199 0.38 -21.14 -5.44
N SER A 200 -0.52 -20.27 -5.91
CA SER A 200 -1.71 -19.80 -5.20
C SER A 200 -2.95 -19.86 -6.11
N PHE A 201 -4.14 -19.86 -5.50
CA PHE A 201 -5.41 -19.86 -6.23
C PHE A 201 -5.52 -18.67 -7.19
N SER A 202 -6.15 -18.87 -8.34
CA SER A 202 -6.52 -17.77 -9.23
C SER A 202 -7.55 -16.82 -8.60
N ARG A 203 -7.63 -15.55 -9.05
CA ARG A 203 -8.59 -14.56 -8.52
C ARG A 203 -10.04 -15.08 -8.47
N PRO A 204 -10.57 -15.77 -9.50
CA PRO A 204 -11.90 -16.40 -9.43
C PRO A 204 -12.04 -17.44 -8.31
N MET A 205 -11.02 -18.28 -8.10
CA MET A 205 -11.03 -19.29 -7.04
C MET A 205 -10.91 -18.67 -5.64
N GLN A 206 -10.11 -17.62 -5.48
CA GLN A 206 -10.05 -16.84 -4.25
C GLN A 206 -11.42 -16.21 -3.91
N ALA A 207 -12.14 -15.72 -4.92
CA ALA A 207 -13.49 -15.18 -4.74
C ALA A 207 -14.50 -16.26 -4.29
N LEU A 208 -14.43 -17.47 -4.86
CA LEU A 208 -15.23 -18.61 -4.41
C LEU A 208 -14.92 -19.00 -2.96
N ALA A 209 -13.64 -19.05 -2.60
CA ALA A 209 -13.19 -19.36 -1.24
C ALA A 209 -13.76 -18.35 -0.23
N ARG A 210 -13.59 -17.05 -0.50
CA ARG A 210 -14.04 -15.94 0.36
C ARG A 210 -15.54 -16.01 0.64
N HIS A 211 -16.33 -16.42 -0.34
CA HIS A 211 -17.78 -16.52 -0.22
C HIS A 211 -18.29 -17.89 0.26
N GLY A 212 -17.38 -18.79 0.68
CA GLY A 212 -17.75 -20.09 1.27
C GLY A 212 -18.27 -21.11 0.26
N TYR A 213 -17.94 -20.96 -1.02
CA TYR A 213 -18.32 -21.93 -2.05
C TYR A 213 -17.34 -23.11 -2.17
N LEU A 214 -16.16 -23.01 -1.54
CA LEU A 214 -15.11 -24.05 -1.51
C LEU A 214 -15.07 -24.81 -0.17
N ASP A 215 -16.24 -25.07 0.42
CA ASP A 215 -16.40 -25.74 1.72
C ASP A 215 -16.37 -27.28 1.64
N GLY A 216 -16.06 -27.84 0.46
CA GLY A 216 -16.04 -29.28 0.19
C GLY A 216 -17.41 -29.91 -0.06
N ARG A 217 -18.52 -29.15 0.04
CA ARG A 217 -19.89 -29.68 -0.20
C ARG A 217 -20.25 -29.73 -1.67
N ARG A 218 -19.63 -28.89 -2.51
CA ARG A 218 -19.93 -28.74 -3.93
C ARG A 218 -18.74 -29.19 -4.78
N VAL A 219 -19.04 -29.85 -5.89
CA VAL A 219 -18.04 -30.17 -6.91
C VAL A 219 -17.78 -28.94 -7.77
N VAL A 220 -16.51 -28.65 -8.04
CA VAL A 220 -16.07 -27.56 -8.91
C VAL A 220 -15.57 -28.12 -10.25
N PHE A 221 -16.07 -27.59 -11.36
CA PHE A 221 -15.55 -27.87 -12.70
C PHE A 221 -14.78 -26.67 -13.25
N ASP A 222 -13.48 -26.83 -13.50
CA ASP A 222 -12.61 -25.79 -14.05
C ASP A 222 -12.53 -25.90 -15.58
N TYR A 223 -13.23 -24.99 -16.25
CA TYR A 223 -13.33 -24.92 -17.70
C TYR A 223 -12.14 -24.13 -18.25
N GLY A 224 -11.25 -24.80 -18.98
CA GLY A 224 -9.98 -24.22 -19.44
C GLY A 224 -8.92 -24.20 -18.34
N CYS A 225 -8.81 -25.29 -17.58
CA CYS A 225 -7.92 -25.40 -16.40
C CYS A 225 -6.42 -25.26 -16.71
N GLY A 226 -6.02 -25.19 -17.98
CA GLY A 226 -4.63 -25.08 -18.39
C GLY A 226 -3.79 -26.22 -17.85
N ARG A 227 -2.76 -25.89 -17.07
CA ARG A 227 -1.86 -26.87 -16.45
C ARG A 227 -2.43 -27.55 -15.19
N GLY A 228 -3.59 -27.11 -14.70
CA GLY A 228 -4.29 -27.71 -13.56
C GLY A 228 -3.79 -27.28 -12.17
N ASP A 229 -3.21 -26.08 -12.03
CA ASP A 229 -2.72 -25.59 -10.73
C ASP A 229 -3.85 -25.36 -9.72
N ASP A 230 -4.96 -24.75 -10.16
CA ASP A 230 -6.14 -24.53 -9.31
C ASP A 230 -6.76 -25.88 -8.88
N LEU A 231 -6.83 -26.86 -9.78
CA LEU A 231 -7.30 -28.22 -9.47
C LEU A 231 -6.45 -28.89 -8.38
N ARG A 232 -5.13 -28.78 -8.49
CA ARG A 232 -4.20 -29.32 -7.47
C ARG A 232 -4.43 -28.66 -6.12
N LEU A 233 -4.65 -27.33 -6.08
CA LEU A 233 -4.91 -26.61 -4.84
C LEU A 233 -6.28 -26.97 -4.25
N LEU A 234 -7.32 -27.15 -5.07
CA LEU A 234 -8.64 -27.60 -4.62
C LEU A 234 -8.55 -28.99 -3.97
N GLU A 235 -7.83 -29.92 -4.60
CA GLU A 235 -7.63 -31.28 -4.08
C GLU A 235 -6.87 -31.28 -2.73
N LEU A 236 -5.82 -30.45 -2.60
CA LEU A 236 -5.09 -30.27 -1.34
C LEU A 236 -5.97 -29.71 -0.21
N ASN A 237 -7.01 -28.96 -0.53
CA ASN A 237 -7.96 -28.39 0.42
C ASN A 237 -9.23 -29.26 0.59
N GLY A 238 -9.24 -30.50 0.08
CA GLY A 238 -10.36 -31.42 0.23
C GLY A 238 -11.62 -31.03 -0.56
N VAL A 239 -11.48 -30.20 -1.59
CA VAL A 239 -12.60 -29.78 -2.45
C VAL A 239 -12.64 -30.68 -3.69
N PRO A 240 -13.75 -31.40 -3.95
CA PRO A 240 -13.86 -32.26 -5.12
C PRO A 240 -13.87 -31.41 -6.40
N ALA A 241 -12.91 -31.64 -7.28
CA ALA A 241 -12.73 -30.84 -8.48
C ALA A 241 -12.43 -31.68 -9.72
N CYS A 242 -12.89 -31.20 -10.87
CA CYS A 242 -12.62 -31.75 -12.19
C CYS A 242 -12.29 -30.60 -13.15
N GLY A 243 -11.62 -30.87 -14.26
CA GLY A 243 -11.31 -29.80 -15.20
C GLY A 243 -10.93 -30.28 -16.58
N TRP A 244 -11.21 -29.41 -17.54
CA TRP A 244 -11.03 -29.64 -18.96
C TRP A 244 -10.17 -28.54 -19.56
N ASP A 245 -9.34 -28.87 -20.57
CA ASP A 245 -8.58 -27.87 -21.33
C ASP A 245 -8.36 -28.38 -22.76
N PRO A 246 -8.60 -27.56 -23.80
CA PRO A 246 -8.50 -28.01 -25.19
C PRO A 246 -7.08 -28.42 -25.61
N HIS A 247 -6.03 -28.00 -24.91
CA HIS A 247 -4.64 -28.31 -25.23
C HIS A 247 -3.98 -29.24 -24.20
N PHE A 248 -4.12 -28.92 -22.91
CA PHE A 248 -3.43 -29.63 -21.83
C PHE A 248 -4.19 -30.86 -21.34
N ARG A 249 -5.52 -30.91 -21.51
CA ARG A 249 -6.37 -32.03 -21.13
C ARG A 249 -7.47 -32.32 -22.18
N PRO A 250 -7.12 -32.53 -23.46
CA PRO A 250 -8.10 -32.68 -24.54
C PRO A 250 -8.94 -33.95 -24.42
N GLY A 251 -8.42 -34.98 -23.75
CA GLY A 251 -9.13 -36.26 -23.52
C GLY A 251 -10.04 -36.27 -22.29
N ALA A 252 -10.10 -35.19 -21.51
CA ALA A 252 -11.08 -35.07 -20.44
C ALA A 252 -12.46 -34.75 -21.03
N GLU A 253 -13.53 -35.24 -20.40
CA GLU A 253 -14.89 -34.85 -20.78
C GLU A 253 -15.32 -33.60 -20.02
N LYS A 254 -16.16 -32.77 -20.66
CA LYS A 254 -16.83 -31.67 -19.98
C LYS A 254 -18.00 -32.24 -19.18
N VAL A 255 -18.01 -31.98 -17.87
CA VAL A 255 -19.01 -32.53 -16.95
C VAL A 255 -19.90 -31.42 -16.41
N MET A 256 -21.15 -31.78 -16.10
CA MET A 256 -22.05 -30.90 -15.35
C MET A 256 -21.59 -30.83 -13.89
N ALA A 257 -21.52 -29.62 -13.33
CA ALA A 257 -21.14 -29.43 -11.93
C ALA A 257 -21.99 -28.32 -11.28
N PRO A 258 -22.16 -28.36 -9.94
CA PRO A 258 -22.76 -27.25 -9.18
C PRO A 258 -22.09 -25.91 -9.50
N ILE A 259 -20.75 -25.89 -9.51
CA ILE A 259 -19.97 -24.68 -9.77
C ILE A 259 -19.08 -24.93 -11.00
N VAL A 260 -19.14 -24.02 -11.97
CA VAL A 260 -18.20 -23.98 -13.10
C VAL A 260 -17.36 -22.72 -13.02
N ASN A 261 -16.03 -22.86 -13.12
CA ASN A 261 -15.10 -21.74 -13.23
C ASN A 261 -14.66 -21.57 -14.69
N LEU A 262 -14.80 -20.35 -15.22
CA LEU A 262 -14.30 -19.91 -16.52
C LEU A 262 -13.29 -18.77 -16.29
N GLY A 263 -12.14 -19.13 -15.69
CA GLY A 263 -11.13 -18.17 -15.26
C GLY A 263 -10.18 -17.76 -16.38
N PHE A 264 -10.26 -16.51 -16.84
CA PHE A 264 -9.37 -15.89 -17.83
C PHE A 264 -9.36 -16.51 -19.24
N VAL A 265 -10.22 -17.50 -19.51
CA VAL A 265 -10.31 -18.18 -20.81
C VAL A 265 -10.79 -17.26 -21.91
N ILE A 266 -11.78 -16.41 -21.62
CA ILE A 266 -12.35 -15.46 -22.59
C ILE A 266 -11.29 -14.47 -23.08
N ASN A 267 -10.30 -14.14 -22.25
CA ASN A 267 -9.23 -13.22 -22.63
C ASN A 267 -8.36 -13.77 -23.77
N VAL A 268 -8.22 -15.08 -23.91
CA VAL A 268 -7.23 -15.69 -24.84
C VAL A 268 -7.83 -16.12 -26.18
N ILE A 269 -9.12 -15.87 -26.39
CA ILE A 269 -9.86 -16.23 -27.60
C ILE A 269 -9.96 -14.99 -28.51
N GLU A 270 -9.30 -15.02 -29.66
CA GLU A 270 -9.26 -13.90 -30.61
C GLU A 270 -10.55 -13.71 -31.41
N GLN A 271 -11.35 -14.76 -31.57
CA GLN A 271 -12.59 -14.69 -32.33
C GLN A 271 -13.78 -14.34 -31.40
N PRO A 272 -14.45 -13.19 -31.61
CA PRO A 272 -15.58 -12.78 -30.76
C PRO A 272 -16.71 -13.81 -30.70
N GLU A 273 -17.02 -14.45 -31.83
CA GLU A 273 -18.06 -15.48 -31.95
C GLU A 273 -17.72 -16.74 -31.16
N GLU A 274 -16.44 -17.09 -31.07
CA GLU A 274 -16.00 -18.22 -30.25
C GLU A 274 -16.12 -17.90 -28.76
N ARG A 275 -15.83 -16.66 -28.33
CA ARG A 275 -16.05 -16.23 -26.93
C ARG A 275 -17.50 -16.40 -26.51
N VAL A 276 -18.44 -16.02 -27.37
CA VAL A 276 -19.89 -16.21 -27.14
C VAL A 276 -20.21 -17.70 -26.94
N ARG A 277 -19.74 -18.56 -27.86
CA ARG A 277 -19.98 -20.02 -27.77
C ARG A 277 -19.38 -20.64 -26.50
N VAL A 278 -18.15 -20.27 -26.14
CA VAL A 278 -17.45 -20.79 -24.95
C VAL A 278 -18.15 -20.35 -23.66
N LEU A 279 -18.59 -19.09 -23.58
CA LEU A 279 -19.32 -18.60 -22.42
C LEU A 279 -20.66 -19.34 -22.25
N ALA A 280 -21.42 -19.50 -23.34
CA ALA A 280 -22.69 -20.22 -23.32
C ALA A 280 -22.51 -21.71 -22.97
N ASP A 281 -21.47 -22.36 -23.49
CA ASP A 281 -21.14 -23.75 -23.21
C ASP A 281 -20.73 -23.95 -21.75
N ALA A 282 -19.88 -23.09 -21.20
CA ALA A 282 -19.52 -23.13 -19.78
C ALA A 282 -20.74 -22.93 -18.87
N TYR A 283 -21.66 -22.03 -19.24
CA TYR A 283 -22.91 -21.82 -18.49
C TYR A 283 -23.86 -23.03 -18.58
N ALA A 284 -23.89 -23.72 -19.72
CA ALA A 284 -24.68 -24.94 -19.87
C ALA A 284 -24.20 -26.06 -18.94
N HIS A 285 -22.91 -26.06 -18.57
CA HIS A 285 -22.34 -27.02 -17.62
C HIS A 285 -22.55 -26.64 -16.14
N ALA A 286 -23.00 -25.43 -15.85
CA ALA A 286 -23.24 -24.96 -14.50
C ALA A 286 -24.66 -25.29 -14.02
N GLN A 287 -24.78 -26.04 -12.92
CA GLN A 287 -26.06 -26.36 -12.30
C GLN A 287 -26.54 -25.24 -11.36
N GLU A 288 -25.63 -24.60 -10.61
CA GLU A 288 -25.96 -23.52 -9.67
C GLU A 288 -25.29 -22.19 -10.07
N LEU A 289 -23.98 -22.22 -10.34
CA LEU A 289 -23.16 -21.02 -10.48
C LEU A 289 -22.08 -21.16 -11.55
N LEU A 290 -22.01 -20.18 -12.45
CA LEU A 290 -20.86 -19.93 -13.32
C LEU A 290 -20.03 -18.75 -12.79
N VAL A 291 -18.73 -18.95 -12.64
CA VAL A 291 -17.77 -17.89 -12.33
C VAL A 291 -17.02 -17.48 -13.58
N VAL A 292 -17.05 -16.20 -13.91
CA VAL A 292 -16.36 -15.64 -15.08
C VAL A 292 -15.24 -14.71 -14.60
N GLY A 293 -14.00 -15.03 -14.94
CA GLY A 293 -12.84 -14.19 -14.67
C GLY A 293 -12.27 -13.58 -15.94
N VAL A 294 -12.01 -12.27 -15.95
CA VAL A 294 -11.38 -11.55 -17.05
C VAL A 294 -10.24 -10.64 -16.58
N MET A 295 -9.27 -10.40 -17.45
CA MET A 295 -8.29 -9.33 -17.27
C MET A 295 -8.88 -7.97 -17.65
N LEU A 296 -8.70 -6.98 -16.77
CA LEU A 296 -9.14 -5.61 -17.01
C LEU A 296 -8.08 -4.79 -17.77
N GLN A 297 -8.50 -3.72 -18.45
CA GLN A 297 -7.58 -2.76 -19.07
C GLN A 297 -6.79 -2.01 -17.98
N GLY A 298 -5.48 -2.25 -17.89
CA GLY A 298 -4.56 -1.50 -17.04
C GLY A 298 -3.91 -0.32 -17.77
N THR A 299 -3.44 0.68 -17.04
CA THR A 299 -2.60 1.79 -17.56
C THR A 299 -1.30 1.31 -18.22
N SER A 300 -0.85 0.10 -17.90
CA SER A 300 0.36 -0.57 -18.39
C SER A 300 0.16 -1.40 -19.68
N SER A 301 -1.04 -1.45 -20.26
CA SER A 301 -1.37 -2.28 -21.45
C SER A 301 -0.77 -1.77 -22.78
N ALA A 302 -0.03 -0.65 -22.76
CA ALA A 302 0.48 0.09 -23.93
C ALA A 302 1.76 -0.50 -24.56
N GLU A 303 1.99 -1.80 -24.42
CA GLU A 303 3.22 -2.49 -24.88
C GLU A 303 2.97 -3.50 -26.02
N HIS A 304 1.71 -3.82 -26.32
CA HIS A 304 1.36 -4.92 -27.21
C HIS A 304 0.72 -4.43 -28.52
N ALA A 305 1.02 -5.09 -29.63
CA ALA A 305 0.47 -4.73 -30.94
C ALA A 305 -1.04 -5.02 -30.97
N ALA A 306 -1.85 -4.08 -31.45
CA ALA A 306 -3.28 -4.32 -31.60
C ALA A 306 -3.55 -5.46 -32.60
N PHE A 307 -4.44 -6.39 -32.24
CA PHE A 307 -4.85 -7.50 -33.08
C PHE A 307 -6.33 -7.80 -32.85
N GLY A 308 -7.16 -7.70 -33.89
CA GLY A 308 -8.62 -7.81 -33.73
C GLY A 308 -9.15 -6.75 -32.75
N ASP A 309 -9.86 -7.18 -31.71
CA ASP A 309 -10.36 -6.33 -30.62
C ASP A 309 -9.52 -6.42 -29.34
N GLY A 310 -8.37 -7.09 -29.40
CA GLY A 310 -7.43 -7.25 -28.30
C GLY A 310 -6.00 -6.90 -28.72
N VAL A 311 -5.03 -7.52 -28.07
CA VAL A 311 -3.60 -7.32 -28.35
C VAL A 311 -2.89 -8.64 -28.59
N LEU A 312 -1.86 -8.61 -29.43
CA LEU A 312 -0.92 -9.71 -29.62
C LEU A 312 0.35 -9.44 -28.81
N THR A 313 0.68 -10.34 -27.90
CA THR A 313 1.92 -10.24 -27.12
C THR A 313 3.15 -10.53 -27.97
N SER A 314 4.32 -10.11 -27.50
CA SER A 314 5.62 -10.44 -28.12
C SER A 314 5.88 -11.96 -28.23
N ARG A 315 5.11 -12.78 -27.50
CA ARG A 315 5.16 -14.24 -27.53
C ARG A 315 4.18 -14.86 -28.53
N GLY A 316 3.47 -14.05 -29.32
CA GLY A 316 2.49 -14.51 -30.31
C GLY A 316 1.17 -15.01 -29.71
N THR A 317 0.82 -14.55 -28.50
CA THR A 317 -0.45 -14.90 -27.84
C THR A 317 -1.43 -13.74 -27.90
N PHE A 318 -2.69 -14.02 -28.20
CA PHE A 318 -3.76 -13.03 -28.15
C PHE A 318 -4.23 -12.79 -26.71
N GLN A 319 -4.56 -11.54 -26.39
CA GLN A 319 -5.17 -11.15 -25.12
C GLN A 319 -6.19 -10.03 -25.31
N LYS A 320 -7.46 -10.28 -24.97
CA LYS A 320 -8.51 -9.27 -24.85
C LYS A 320 -8.55 -8.74 -23.42
N TYR A 321 -8.43 -7.43 -23.23
CA TYR A 321 -8.66 -6.75 -21.96
C TYR A 321 -10.06 -6.12 -21.94
N PHE A 322 -10.79 -6.30 -20.85
CA PHE A 322 -12.15 -5.80 -20.69
C PHE A 322 -12.19 -4.55 -19.81
N THR A 323 -13.20 -3.71 -19.97
CA THR A 323 -13.64 -2.86 -18.85
C THR A 323 -14.63 -3.64 -17.98
N GLN A 324 -14.85 -3.20 -16.74
CA GLN A 324 -15.80 -3.85 -15.84
C GLN A 324 -17.22 -3.84 -16.45
N GLU A 325 -17.64 -2.71 -17.01
CA GLU A 325 -18.94 -2.56 -17.68
C GLU A 325 -19.04 -3.40 -18.96
N GLU A 326 -18.01 -3.40 -19.80
CA GLU A 326 -17.98 -4.20 -21.02
C GLU A 326 -18.13 -5.70 -20.73
N CYS A 327 -17.43 -6.21 -19.71
CA CYS A 327 -17.54 -7.61 -19.31
C CYS A 327 -18.95 -7.92 -18.77
N LYS A 328 -19.51 -7.02 -17.96
CA LYS A 328 -20.88 -7.16 -17.44
C LYS A 328 -21.89 -7.27 -18.58
N THR A 329 -21.89 -6.32 -19.51
CA THR A 329 -22.80 -6.30 -20.67
C THR A 329 -22.59 -7.52 -21.55
N PHE A 330 -21.34 -7.94 -21.79
CA PHE A 330 -21.06 -9.15 -22.56
C PHE A 330 -21.68 -10.42 -21.94
N ILE A 331 -21.62 -10.56 -20.61
CA ILE A 331 -22.23 -11.71 -19.93
C ILE A 331 -23.76 -11.62 -19.98
N GLU A 332 -24.34 -10.43 -19.76
CA GLU A 332 -25.79 -10.19 -19.84
C GLU A 332 -26.34 -10.54 -21.23
N ASP A 333 -25.70 -10.04 -22.29
CA ASP A 333 -26.16 -10.23 -23.67
C ASP A 333 -26.09 -11.71 -24.12
N VAL A 334 -25.11 -12.47 -23.63
CA VAL A 334 -24.90 -13.87 -24.04
C VAL A 334 -25.74 -14.85 -23.23
N LEU A 335 -25.91 -14.60 -21.92
CA LEU A 335 -26.55 -15.55 -21.02
C LEU A 335 -28.01 -15.19 -20.67
N ASP A 336 -28.47 -13.98 -21.00
CA ASP A 336 -29.77 -13.44 -20.57
C ASP A 336 -29.95 -13.49 -19.03
N VAL A 337 -28.83 -13.31 -18.32
CA VAL A 337 -28.76 -13.33 -16.85
C VAL A 337 -27.94 -12.14 -16.38
N GLU A 338 -28.42 -11.45 -15.33
CA GLU A 338 -27.74 -10.32 -14.71
C GLU A 338 -26.57 -10.83 -13.82
N PRO A 339 -25.30 -10.67 -14.22
CA PRO A 339 -24.17 -11.16 -13.45
C PRO A 339 -23.93 -10.29 -12.22
N VAL A 340 -23.47 -10.92 -11.14
CA VAL A 340 -23.11 -10.24 -9.89
C VAL A 340 -21.60 -9.96 -9.88
N PRO A 341 -21.16 -8.69 -9.84
CA PRO A 341 -19.75 -8.38 -9.70
C PRO A 341 -19.26 -8.77 -8.30
N VAL A 342 -18.11 -9.46 -8.24
CA VAL A 342 -17.53 -9.98 -7.01
C VAL A 342 -16.15 -9.38 -6.71
N SER A 343 -15.37 -9.06 -7.73
CA SER A 343 -14.13 -8.29 -7.59
C SER A 343 -13.77 -7.73 -8.97
N PRO A 344 -12.71 -6.91 -9.11
CA PRO A 344 -12.29 -6.41 -10.42
C PRO A 344 -12.09 -7.55 -11.42
N GLY A 345 -12.88 -7.54 -12.49
CA GLY A 345 -12.85 -8.56 -13.54
C GLY A 345 -13.43 -9.93 -13.15
N VAL A 346 -14.09 -10.09 -12.00
CA VAL A 346 -14.71 -11.37 -11.61
C VAL A 346 -16.20 -11.22 -11.37
N PHE A 347 -16.99 -12.07 -12.04
CA PHE A 347 -18.44 -12.06 -12.02
C PHE A 347 -19.03 -13.44 -11.70
N PHE A 348 -20.13 -13.47 -10.96
CA PHE A 348 -20.94 -14.65 -10.68
C PHE A 348 -22.24 -14.60 -11.48
N ALA A 349 -22.50 -15.60 -12.31
CA ALA A 349 -23.75 -15.79 -13.03
C ALA A 349 -24.49 -17.00 -12.44
N PHE A 350 -25.54 -16.72 -11.67
CA PHE A 350 -26.36 -17.76 -11.03
C PHE A 350 -27.34 -18.37 -12.03
N ARG A 351 -27.70 -19.63 -11.81
CA ARG A 351 -28.74 -20.31 -12.60
C ARG A 351 -30.13 -19.87 -12.19
N GLU A 352 -30.36 -19.83 -10.89
CA GLU A 352 -31.62 -19.38 -10.30
C GLU A 352 -31.49 -17.97 -9.74
N GLU A 353 -32.47 -17.13 -10.04
CA GLU A 353 -32.52 -15.74 -9.55
C GLU A 353 -32.62 -15.68 -8.02
N GLN A 354 -33.23 -16.68 -7.39
CA GLN A 354 -33.35 -16.78 -5.93
C GLN A 354 -31.99 -16.93 -5.25
N ASP A 355 -31.07 -17.70 -5.84
CA ASP A 355 -29.72 -17.92 -5.29
C ASP A 355 -28.89 -16.63 -5.35
N ALA A 356 -29.03 -15.88 -6.45
CA ALA A 356 -28.43 -14.55 -6.56
C ALA A 356 -28.94 -13.61 -5.47
N GLN A 357 -30.23 -13.66 -5.13
CA GLN A 357 -30.80 -12.82 -4.07
C GLN A 357 -30.29 -13.21 -2.68
N VAL A 358 -30.23 -14.52 -2.39
CA VAL A 358 -29.66 -15.02 -1.13
C VAL A 358 -28.20 -14.59 -1.00
N PHE A 359 -27.44 -14.64 -2.11
CA PHE A 359 -26.06 -14.18 -2.14
C PHE A 359 -25.93 -12.68 -1.85
N LEU A 360 -26.74 -11.84 -2.48
CA LEU A 360 -26.71 -10.38 -2.30
C LEU A 360 -27.18 -9.95 -0.90
N GLU A 361 -28.18 -10.63 -0.33
CA GLU A 361 -28.64 -10.37 1.03
C GLU A 361 -27.52 -10.65 2.04
N ARG A 362 -26.85 -11.80 1.91
CA ARG A 362 -25.77 -12.23 2.81
C ARG A 362 -24.58 -11.26 2.87
N ARG A 363 -24.38 -10.42 1.85
CA ARG A 363 -23.33 -9.38 1.81
C ARG A 363 -23.65 -8.16 2.66
N VAL A 364 -24.93 -7.95 2.96
CA VAL A 364 -25.39 -6.74 3.63
C VAL A 364 -25.67 -7.00 5.11
N VAL A 365 -26.09 -8.20 5.51
CA VAL A 365 -26.50 -8.49 6.91
C VAL A 365 -25.40 -8.16 7.92
N ASN A 366 -25.73 -7.47 9.02
CA ASN A 366 -24.80 -7.22 10.13
C ASN A 366 -24.75 -8.41 11.09
N ARG A 367 -23.72 -9.25 10.96
CA ARG A 367 -23.58 -10.48 11.76
C ARG A 367 -23.04 -10.24 13.16
N VAL A 368 -22.26 -9.17 13.34
CA VAL A 368 -21.63 -8.81 14.62
C VAL A 368 -22.69 -8.43 15.65
N HIS A 369 -23.71 -7.68 15.23
CA HIS A 369 -24.83 -7.30 16.09
C HIS A 369 -25.56 -8.53 16.68
N LEU A 370 -25.78 -9.56 15.87
CA LEU A 370 -26.38 -10.82 16.33
C LEU A 370 -25.52 -11.53 17.39
N LYS A 371 -24.19 -11.50 17.26
CA LYS A 371 -23.28 -12.07 18.27
C LYS A 371 -23.37 -11.32 19.61
N HIS A 372 -23.37 -9.99 19.61
CA HIS A 372 -23.48 -9.22 20.85
C HIS A 372 -24.84 -9.38 21.53
N LEU A 373 -25.93 -9.43 20.78
CA LEU A 373 -27.25 -9.70 21.34
C LEU A 373 -27.33 -11.06 22.03
N ARG A 374 -26.63 -12.08 21.50
CA ARG A 374 -26.51 -13.40 22.15
C ARG A 374 -25.78 -13.34 23.48
N GLN A 375 -24.71 -12.53 23.58
CA GLN A 375 -23.92 -12.41 24.80
C GLN A 375 -24.62 -11.59 25.89
N ARG A 376 -25.58 -10.73 25.52
CA ARG A 376 -26.33 -9.85 26.43
C ARG A 376 -27.58 -10.47 27.04
N VAL A 377 -27.83 -11.77 26.83
CA VAL A 377 -28.98 -12.47 27.41
C VAL A 377 -28.95 -12.32 28.94
N PRO A 378 -29.86 -11.53 29.55
CA PRO A 378 -29.89 -11.36 30.98
C PRO A 378 -30.47 -12.60 31.64
N VAL A 379 -29.91 -13.04 32.77
CA VAL A 379 -30.57 -14.01 33.64
C VAL A 379 -31.75 -13.30 34.31
N CYS A 380 -32.96 -13.79 34.06
CA CYS A 380 -34.20 -13.21 34.62
C CYS A 380 -34.15 -13.14 36.15
N SER A 381 -34.44 -11.97 36.73
CA SER A 381 -34.48 -11.75 38.18
C SER A 381 -35.80 -12.16 38.86
N ARG A 382 -36.77 -12.76 38.14
CA ARG A 382 -38.09 -13.13 38.69
C ARG A 382 -38.56 -14.56 38.38
N LYS A 383 -38.67 -15.31 39.48
CA LYS A 383 -39.34 -16.61 39.74
C LYS A 383 -38.67 -17.85 39.15
N GLU A 384 -38.10 -18.65 40.05
CA GLU A 384 -37.56 -20.02 39.91
C GLU A 384 -38.38 -20.93 38.97
N ARG A 385 -39.70 -20.73 38.86
CA ARG A 385 -40.56 -21.51 37.97
C ARG A 385 -40.31 -21.27 36.47
N ALA A 386 -40.10 -20.02 36.05
CA ALA A 386 -39.84 -19.74 34.64
C ALA A 386 -38.45 -20.25 34.23
N GLU A 387 -37.50 -20.16 35.14
CA GLU A 387 -36.15 -20.69 34.97
C GLU A 387 -36.10 -22.22 34.96
N ALA A 388 -36.91 -22.89 35.80
CA ALA A 388 -37.06 -24.33 35.77
C ALA A 388 -37.64 -24.82 34.43
N VAL A 389 -38.71 -24.19 33.93
CA VAL A 389 -39.30 -24.51 32.62
C VAL A 389 -38.33 -24.24 31.47
N TYR A 390 -37.54 -23.17 31.57
CA TYR A 390 -36.51 -22.87 30.57
C TYR A 390 -35.42 -23.94 30.55
N ARG A 391 -34.87 -24.30 31.71
CA ARG A 391 -33.82 -25.33 31.83
C ARG A 391 -34.32 -26.70 31.37
N GLU A 392 -35.56 -27.06 31.67
CA GLU A 392 -36.16 -28.33 31.27
C GLU A 392 -36.29 -28.46 29.74
N HIS A 393 -36.53 -27.35 29.04
CA HIS A 393 -36.79 -27.34 27.59
C HIS A 393 -35.75 -26.54 26.79
N GLN A 394 -34.56 -26.36 27.36
CA GLN A 394 -33.52 -25.49 26.82
C GLN A 394 -33.10 -25.89 25.40
N SER A 395 -32.95 -27.19 25.14
CA SER A 395 -32.54 -27.72 23.83
C SER A 395 -33.52 -27.40 22.69
N VAL A 396 -34.79 -27.14 23.00
CA VAL A 396 -35.83 -26.79 22.03
C VAL A 396 -36.07 -25.28 21.97
N LEU A 397 -35.87 -24.57 23.09
CA LEU A 397 -36.09 -23.13 23.20
C LEU A 397 -34.93 -22.29 22.66
N ASP A 398 -33.68 -22.69 22.92
CA ASP A 398 -32.49 -21.95 22.49
C ASP A 398 -32.44 -21.76 20.96
N PRO A 399 -32.64 -22.81 20.11
CA PRO A 399 -32.65 -22.64 18.66
C PRO A 399 -33.76 -21.71 18.17
N VAL A 400 -34.95 -21.79 18.78
CA VAL A 400 -36.09 -20.93 18.43
C VAL A 400 -35.80 -19.48 18.80
N TRP A 401 -35.17 -19.25 19.95
CA TRP A 401 -34.73 -17.91 20.37
C TRP A 401 -33.67 -17.34 19.43
N GLU A 402 -32.71 -18.15 19.00
CA GLU A 402 -31.70 -17.75 18.03
C GLU A 402 -32.32 -17.33 16.70
N VAL A 403 -33.28 -18.12 16.18
CA VAL A 403 -34.02 -17.77 14.97
C VAL A 403 -34.79 -16.46 15.19
N PHE A 404 -35.45 -16.29 16.33
CA PHE A 404 -36.23 -15.09 16.63
C PHE A 404 -35.35 -13.83 16.66
N LEU A 405 -34.17 -13.90 17.30
CA LEU A 405 -33.20 -12.82 17.28
C LEU A 405 -32.65 -12.57 15.87
N SER A 406 -32.35 -13.62 15.10
CA SER A 406 -31.84 -13.48 13.73
C SER A 406 -32.82 -12.79 12.78
N LEU A 407 -34.12 -13.08 12.93
CA LEU A 407 -35.16 -12.51 12.10
C LEU A 407 -35.62 -11.13 12.60
N GLY A 408 -35.44 -10.81 13.89
CA GLY A 408 -35.95 -9.56 14.48
C GLY A 408 -37.48 -9.41 14.43
N ARG A 409 -38.19 -10.46 14.04
CA ARG A 409 -39.65 -10.59 13.95
C ARG A 409 -40.06 -12.01 14.31
N ALA A 410 -41.35 -12.21 14.60
CA ALA A 410 -41.84 -13.55 14.90
C ALA A 410 -41.56 -14.52 13.73
N PRO A 411 -40.91 -15.68 13.98
CA PRO A 411 -40.67 -16.68 12.95
C PRO A 411 -41.97 -17.31 12.46
N HIS A 412 -41.99 -17.67 11.18
CA HIS A 412 -43.01 -18.54 10.60
C HIS A 412 -42.74 -20.01 10.98
N GLN A 413 -43.74 -20.87 10.82
CA GLN A 413 -43.63 -22.31 11.11
C GLN A 413 -42.49 -22.96 10.32
N ASP A 414 -42.38 -22.65 9.02
CA ASP A 414 -41.31 -23.16 8.15
C ASP A 414 -39.92 -22.56 8.40
N GLU A 415 -39.80 -21.59 9.32
CA GLU A 415 -38.52 -20.96 9.71
C GLU A 415 -37.99 -21.53 11.03
N VAL A 416 -38.70 -22.48 11.65
CA VAL A 416 -38.35 -23.10 12.92
C VAL A 416 -38.00 -24.57 12.72
N ASP A 417 -36.76 -24.91 13.05
CA ASP A 417 -36.31 -26.30 13.09
C ASP A 417 -36.96 -27.04 14.27
N ASN A 418 -37.29 -28.33 14.07
CA ASN A 418 -37.92 -29.21 15.07
C ASN A 418 -39.21 -28.63 15.70
N LEU A 419 -40.09 -28.09 14.84
CA LEU A 419 -41.37 -27.50 15.27
C LEU A 419 -42.23 -28.48 16.08
N ASP A 420 -42.24 -29.77 15.73
CA ASP A 420 -43.06 -30.78 16.40
C ASP A 420 -42.69 -30.94 17.89
N GLY A 421 -41.39 -30.98 18.20
CA GLY A 421 -40.91 -31.05 19.59
C GLY A 421 -41.27 -29.80 20.40
N LEU A 422 -41.28 -28.62 19.76
CA LEU A 422 -41.72 -27.38 20.41
C LEU A 422 -43.23 -27.38 20.68
N LEU A 423 -44.03 -27.87 19.72
CA LEU A 423 -45.49 -27.92 19.83
C LEU A 423 -45.97 -28.94 20.86
N GLU A 424 -45.27 -30.06 21.04
CA GLU A 424 -45.59 -31.05 22.06
C GLU A 424 -45.60 -30.44 23.48
N HIS A 425 -44.69 -29.50 23.75
CA HIS A 425 -44.47 -28.96 25.09
C HIS A 425 -45.20 -27.62 25.33
N PHE A 426 -45.29 -26.76 24.31
CA PHE A 426 -45.89 -25.43 24.41
C PHE A 426 -47.26 -25.30 23.71
N GLY A 427 -47.68 -26.33 22.98
CA GLY A 427 -48.95 -26.43 22.24
C GLY A 427 -49.01 -25.59 20.96
N THR A 428 -48.47 -24.37 20.98
CA THR A 428 -48.47 -23.46 19.81
C THR A 428 -47.19 -22.64 19.76
N LEU A 429 -46.68 -22.37 18.56
CA LEU A 429 -45.52 -21.49 18.35
C LEU A 429 -45.71 -20.12 19.02
N ARG A 430 -46.90 -19.53 18.95
CA ARG A 430 -47.19 -18.23 19.57
C ARG A 430 -46.96 -18.23 21.09
N ARG A 431 -47.32 -19.31 21.79
CA ARG A 431 -47.11 -19.45 23.24
C ARG A 431 -45.62 -19.57 23.58
N ALA A 432 -44.87 -20.35 22.80
CA ALA A 432 -43.41 -20.45 22.96
C ALA A 432 -42.73 -19.09 22.76
N LEU A 433 -43.07 -18.36 21.69
CA LEU A 433 -42.51 -17.03 21.42
C LEU A 433 -42.88 -16.00 22.51
N SER A 434 -44.12 -16.04 23.02
CA SER A 434 -44.53 -15.19 24.15
C SER A 434 -43.79 -15.53 25.44
N PHE A 435 -43.49 -16.82 25.68
CA PHE A 435 -42.67 -17.24 26.81
C PHE A 435 -41.23 -16.71 26.69
N LEU A 436 -40.59 -16.89 25.52
CA LEU A 436 -39.24 -16.40 25.25
C LEU A 436 -39.11 -14.88 25.39
N LYS A 437 -40.05 -14.10 24.81
CA LYS A 437 -40.09 -12.64 24.99
C LYS A 437 -40.19 -12.23 26.46
N ARG A 438 -40.98 -12.96 27.25
CA ARG A 438 -41.14 -12.68 28.67
C ARG A 438 -39.89 -13.06 29.48
N TYR A 439 -39.19 -14.11 29.08
CA TYR A 439 -38.02 -14.63 29.78
C TYR A 439 -36.77 -13.77 29.51
N HIS A 440 -36.47 -13.50 28.24
CA HIS A 440 -35.29 -12.75 27.79
C HIS A 440 -35.48 -11.24 27.70
N GLY A 441 -36.73 -10.77 27.63
CA GLY A 441 -37.08 -9.36 27.45
C GLY A 441 -37.40 -9.00 26.00
N ASP A 442 -38.29 -8.03 25.82
CA ASP A 442 -38.75 -7.57 24.49
C ASP A 442 -37.77 -6.57 23.83
N GLU A 443 -36.88 -5.97 24.63
CA GLU A 443 -35.89 -4.99 24.18
C GLU A 443 -34.91 -5.59 23.16
N LEU A 444 -34.39 -6.80 23.44
CA LEU A 444 -33.46 -7.49 22.54
C LEU A 444 -34.09 -7.79 21.17
N ILE A 445 -35.37 -8.14 21.14
CA ILE A 445 -36.10 -8.41 19.89
C ILE A 445 -36.38 -7.12 19.13
N THR A 446 -36.65 -6.03 19.86
CA THR A 446 -36.86 -4.72 19.25
C THR A 446 -35.55 -4.20 18.62
N GLU A 447 -34.43 -4.34 19.33
CA GLU A 447 -33.08 -4.02 18.84
C GLU A 447 -32.73 -4.85 17.59
N ALA A 448 -32.94 -6.18 17.67
CA ALA A 448 -32.77 -7.08 16.52
C ALA A 448 -33.67 -6.72 15.33
N GLY A 449 -34.93 -6.34 15.58
CA GLY A 449 -35.86 -5.90 14.55
C GLY A 449 -35.42 -4.62 13.85
N GLN A 450 -34.87 -3.65 14.59
CA GLN A 450 -34.31 -2.42 14.02
C GLN A 450 -33.08 -2.71 13.16
N ALA A 451 -32.17 -3.56 13.64
CA ALA A 451 -31.00 -3.99 12.88
C ALA A 451 -31.39 -4.72 11.59
N ARG A 452 -32.34 -5.67 11.66
CA ARG A 452 -32.85 -6.39 10.48
C ARG A 452 -33.55 -5.47 9.48
N ALA A 453 -34.34 -4.50 9.96
CA ALA A 453 -34.98 -3.51 9.11
C ALA A 453 -33.95 -2.60 8.41
N SER A 454 -32.90 -2.21 9.12
CA SER A 454 -31.75 -1.47 8.57
C SER A 454 -31.04 -2.28 7.47
N ASP A 455 -30.70 -3.54 7.73
CA ASP A 455 -30.08 -4.44 6.74
C ASP A 455 -30.94 -4.57 5.48
N LEU A 456 -32.24 -4.77 5.65
CA LEU A 456 -33.19 -4.86 4.54
C LEU A 456 -33.28 -3.53 3.77
N ARG A 457 -33.22 -2.38 4.45
CA ARG A 457 -33.21 -1.05 3.81
C ARG A 457 -31.95 -0.84 2.98
N VAL A 458 -30.77 -1.18 3.51
CA VAL A 458 -29.49 -1.11 2.79
C VAL A 458 -29.53 -2.01 1.55
N TYR A 459 -29.98 -3.26 1.71
CA TYR A 459 -30.13 -4.20 0.61
C TYR A 459 -31.06 -3.66 -0.48
N LEU A 460 -32.25 -3.17 -0.10
CA LEU A 460 -33.20 -2.59 -1.05
C LEU A 460 -32.66 -1.32 -1.73
N ALA A 461 -31.85 -0.52 -1.03
CA ALA A 461 -31.23 0.68 -1.59
C ALA A 461 -30.22 0.32 -2.68
N LEU A 462 -29.37 -0.69 -2.43
CA LEU A 462 -28.40 -1.19 -3.42
C LEU A 462 -29.08 -1.90 -4.60
N GLN A 463 -30.25 -2.48 -4.40
CA GLN A 463 -31.08 -3.06 -5.47
C GLN A 463 -31.66 -2.00 -6.43
N LEU A 464 -31.67 -0.70 -6.07
CA LEU A 464 -32.16 0.35 -6.97
C LEU A 464 -31.27 0.56 -8.21
N PHE A 465 -30.00 0.13 -8.15
CA PHE A 465 -29.09 0.13 -9.30
C PHE A 465 -29.36 -1.02 -10.29
N ARG A 466 -30.20 -1.99 -9.90
CA ARG A 466 -30.52 -3.18 -10.69
C ARG A 466 -31.93 -3.12 -11.28
N SER A 467 -32.24 -4.09 -12.13
CA SER A 467 -33.57 -4.22 -12.73
C SER A 467 -34.67 -4.36 -11.66
N ARG A 468 -35.76 -3.58 -11.79
CA ARG A 468 -36.84 -3.58 -10.79
C ARG A 468 -37.55 -4.93 -10.77
N GLN A 469 -37.47 -5.63 -9.64
CA GLN A 469 -38.10 -6.93 -9.50
C GLN A 469 -39.56 -6.88 -9.01
N ARG A 470 -40.32 -7.92 -9.36
CA ARG A 470 -41.68 -8.15 -8.84
C ARG A 470 -41.60 -8.73 -7.42
N PHE A 471 -42.58 -8.40 -6.57
CA PHE A 471 -42.61 -8.89 -5.19
C PHE A 471 -42.53 -10.42 -5.08
N SER A 472 -43.15 -11.13 -6.02
CA SER A 472 -43.19 -12.60 -6.06
C SER A 472 -41.84 -13.27 -6.30
N LYS A 473 -40.83 -12.53 -6.78
CA LYS A 473 -39.48 -13.06 -7.05
C LYS A 473 -38.57 -13.03 -5.82
N TYR A 474 -38.92 -12.27 -4.77
CA TYR A 474 -38.17 -12.32 -3.52
C TYR A 474 -38.43 -13.65 -2.79
N SER A 475 -37.44 -14.11 -2.01
CA SER A 475 -37.62 -15.26 -1.12
C SER A 475 -38.76 -15.04 -0.12
N SER A 476 -39.38 -16.12 0.35
CA SER A 476 -40.46 -16.06 1.34
C SER A 476 -40.06 -15.31 2.61
N GLY A 477 -38.80 -15.44 3.04
CA GLY A 477 -38.23 -14.72 4.17
C GLY A 477 -38.26 -13.20 3.95
N ILE A 478 -37.71 -12.72 2.83
CA ILE A 478 -37.69 -11.29 2.49
C ILE A 478 -39.12 -10.74 2.35
N GLN A 479 -40.04 -11.49 1.75
CA GLN A 479 -41.44 -11.07 1.64
C GLN A 479 -42.09 -10.85 3.02
N ARG A 480 -41.81 -11.74 3.98
CA ARG A 480 -42.29 -11.62 5.36
C ARG A 480 -41.61 -10.45 6.08
N ASP A 481 -40.32 -10.25 5.90
CA ASP A 481 -39.56 -9.14 6.49
C ASP A 481 -40.09 -7.78 6.01
N ILE A 482 -40.31 -7.62 4.71
CA ILE A 482 -40.91 -6.40 4.12
C ILE A 482 -42.27 -6.11 4.75
N LYS A 483 -43.11 -7.14 4.90
CA LYS A 483 -44.44 -6.98 5.49
C LYS A 483 -44.37 -6.63 6.97
N ALA A 484 -43.43 -7.22 7.71
CA ALA A 484 -43.27 -6.99 9.14
C ALA A 484 -42.71 -5.60 9.47
N PHE A 485 -41.69 -5.15 8.74
CA PHE A 485 -40.94 -3.93 9.09
C PHE A 485 -41.43 -2.67 8.35
N PHE A 486 -41.91 -2.82 7.12
CA PHE A 486 -42.30 -1.70 6.26
C PHE A 486 -43.77 -1.72 5.85
N GLY A 487 -44.51 -2.80 6.16
CA GLY A 487 -45.91 -3.01 5.79
C GLY A 487 -46.11 -3.37 4.32
N SER A 488 -45.47 -2.66 3.40
CA SER A 488 -45.57 -2.89 1.95
C SER A 488 -44.23 -2.72 1.23
N LEU A 489 -44.07 -3.41 0.09
CA LEU A 489 -42.89 -3.25 -0.78
C LEU A 489 -42.74 -1.81 -1.28
N ARG A 490 -43.84 -1.09 -1.49
CA ARG A 490 -43.81 0.31 -1.91
C ARG A 490 -43.13 1.19 -0.86
N MET A 491 -43.58 1.10 0.39
CA MET A 491 -43.00 1.87 1.50
C MET A 491 -41.54 1.48 1.76
N ALA A 492 -41.21 0.19 1.65
CA ALA A 492 -39.84 -0.28 1.79
C ALA A 492 -38.92 0.34 0.73
N ARG A 493 -39.39 0.44 -0.52
CA ARG A 493 -38.64 1.05 -1.63
C ARG A 493 -38.51 2.56 -1.51
N GLU A 494 -39.57 3.24 -1.09
CA GLU A 494 -39.52 4.69 -0.82
C GLU A 494 -38.48 4.99 0.27
N SER A 495 -38.53 4.25 1.39
CA SER A 495 -37.54 4.37 2.47
C SER A 495 -36.10 4.06 2.03
N ALA A 496 -35.91 3.05 1.18
CA ALA A 496 -34.60 2.71 0.62
C ALA A 496 -34.08 3.77 -0.36
N ALA A 497 -34.97 4.35 -1.18
CA ALA A 497 -34.63 5.43 -2.09
C ALA A 497 -34.22 6.69 -1.33
N ASP A 498 -34.96 7.06 -0.28
CA ASP A 498 -34.63 8.19 0.58
C ASP A 498 -33.24 8.00 1.23
N LEU A 499 -32.94 6.79 1.71
CA LEU A 499 -31.62 6.47 2.25
C LEU A 499 -30.52 6.65 1.19
N LEU A 500 -30.74 6.11 -0.02
CA LEU A 500 -29.79 6.23 -1.13
C LEU A 500 -29.55 7.70 -1.52
N TYR A 501 -30.60 8.52 -1.65
CA TYR A 501 -30.44 9.94 -1.96
C TYR A 501 -29.72 10.69 -0.85
N SER A 502 -29.92 10.28 0.40
CA SER A 502 -29.30 10.94 1.56
C SER A 502 -27.76 10.84 1.57
N ILE A 503 -27.17 9.85 0.87
CA ILE A 503 -25.72 9.70 0.76
C ILE A 503 -25.06 10.84 -0.04
N GLY A 504 -25.84 11.54 -0.87
CA GLY A 504 -25.36 12.64 -1.70
C GLY A 504 -25.00 13.90 -0.90
N ASN A 505 -25.34 13.95 0.39
CA ASN A 505 -25.03 15.07 1.28
C ASN A 505 -23.72 14.81 2.07
N PRO A 506 -22.63 15.55 1.79
CA PRO A 506 -21.34 15.39 2.47
C PRO A 506 -21.40 15.57 3.99
N GLU A 507 -22.28 16.43 4.50
CA GLU A 507 -22.40 16.69 5.94
C GLU A 507 -23.01 15.50 6.67
N ASN A 508 -24.00 14.83 6.06
CA ASN A 508 -24.59 13.62 6.62
C ASN A 508 -23.55 12.49 6.69
N ILE A 509 -22.75 12.32 5.63
CA ILE A 509 -21.69 11.31 5.59
C ILE A 509 -20.63 11.61 6.65
N HIS A 510 -20.22 12.87 6.80
CA HIS A 510 -19.24 13.24 7.81
C HIS A 510 -19.75 13.02 9.24
N ALA A 511 -21.00 13.38 9.53
CA ALA A 511 -21.62 13.13 10.82
C ALA A 511 -21.71 11.63 11.15
N ASP A 512 -22.08 10.80 10.16
CA ASP A 512 -22.10 9.35 10.37
C ASP A 512 -20.68 8.78 10.54
N CYS A 513 -19.67 9.36 9.88
CA CYS A 513 -18.27 8.99 10.09
C CYS A 513 -17.79 9.33 11.52
N GLN A 514 -18.21 10.47 12.06
CA GLN A 514 -17.93 10.86 13.45
C GLN A 514 -18.59 9.89 14.43
N ALA A 515 -19.88 9.60 14.24
CA ALA A 515 -20.61 8.64 15.08
C ALA A 515 -19.99 7.23 15.04
N ALA A 516 -19.49 6.79 13.87
CA ALA A 516 -18.79 5.52 13.75
C ALA A 516 -17.47 5.51 14.54
N ALA A 517 -16.66 6.57 14.43
CA ALA A 517 -15.40 6.68 15.16
C ALA A 517 -15.62 6.77 16.69
N GLU A 518 -16.64 7.50 17.15
CA GLU A 518 -17.04 7.55 18.56
C GLU A 518 -17.49 6.18 19.09
N ALA A 519 -18.06 5.34 18.23
CA ALA A 519 -18.43 3.96 18.54
C ALA A 519 -17.23 2.98 18.46
N GLY A 520 -16.00 3.46 18.25
CA GLY A 520 -14.80 2.65 18.14
C GLY A 520 -14.67 1.91 16.79
N ILE A 521 -15.32 2.39 15.74
CA ILE A 521 -15.27 1.79 14.40
C ILE A 521 -14.35 2.61 13.50
N GLY A 522 -13.10 2.16 13.37
CA GLY A 522 -12.08 2.78 12.53
C GLY A 522 -11.52 4.10 13.07
N CYS A 523 -10.72 4.76 12.23
CA CYS A 523 -10.01 5.99 12.57
C CYS A 523 -10.48 7.15 11.68
N LEU A 524 -10.91 8.23 12.33
CA LEU A 524 -11.32 9.47 11.67
C LEU A 524 -10.12 10.42 11.52
N ASP A 525 -9.92 10.90 10.31
CA ASP A 525 -9.06 12.03 10.00
C ASP A 525 -9.96 13.26 9.77
N ASP A 526 -10.07 14.10 10.79
CA ASP A 526 -10.93 15.30 10.77
C ASP A 526 -10.45 16.35 9.76
N GLU A 527 -9.14 16.47 9.54
CA GLU A 527 -8.57 17.42 8.58
C GLU A 527 -8.97 17.05 7.15
N GLN A 528 -8.91 15.75 6.83
CA GLN A 528 -9.30 15.22 5.52
C GLN A 528 -10.80 14.90 5.42
N ARG A 529 -11.56 15.01 6.53
CA ARG A 529 -12.95 14.56 6.65
C ARG A 529 -13.13 13.16 6.09
N SER A 530 -12.30 12.23 6.56
CA SER A 530 -12.28 10.85 6.05
C SER A 530 -12.20 9.81 7.14
N LEU A 531 -12.96 8.73 7.01
CA LEU A 531 -12.94 7.59 7.93
C LEU A 531 -12.22 6.43 7.26
N THR A 532 -11.24 5.84 7.93
CA THR A 532 -10.55 4.62 7.47
C THR A 532 -10.79 3.49 8.45
N LEU A 533 -11.22 2.33 7.96
CA LEU A 533 -11.54 1.18 8.80
C LEU A 533 -11.23 -0.15 8.09
N TYR A 534 -11.09 -1.21 8.88
CA TYR A 534 -11.06 -2.58 8.40
C TYR A 534 -12.38 -2.95 7.72
N THR A 535 -12.30 -3.61 6.57
CA THR A 535 -13.50 -3.90 5.77
C THR A 535 -14.46 -4.87 6.46
N GLY A 536 -13.97 -5.73 7.36
CA GLY A 536 -14.81 -6.59 8.18
C GLY A 536 -15.74 -5.82 9.12
N ASP A 537 -15.43 -4.57 9.45
CA ASP A 537 -16.26 -3.72 10.31
C ASP A 537 -17.30 -2.88 9.54
N VAL A 538 -17.35 -2.97 8.20
CA VAL A 538 -18.34 -2.23 7.38
C VAL A 538 -19.77 -2.56 7.78
N GLU A 539 -20.05 -3.81 8.14
CA GLU A 539 -21.37 -4.25 8.61
C GLU A 539 -21.86 -3.50 9.86
N ARG A 540 -20.93 -3.02 10.69
CA ARG A 540 -21.20 -2.30 11.94
C ARG A 540 -21.45 -0.80 11.73
N LEU A 541 -21.15 -0.28 10.55
CA LEU A 541 -21.35 1.14 10.23
C LEU A 541 -22.84 1.51 10.24
N PRO A 542 -23.16 2.80 10.43
CA PRO A 542 -24.50 3.34 10.14
C PRO A 542 -24.99 2.97 8.74
N GLU A 543 -26.30 2.79 8.58
CA GLU A 543 -26.92 2.31 7.32
C GLU A 543 -26.54 3.16 6.10
N ARG A 544 -26.38 4.48 6.28
CA ARG A 544 -26.01 5.40 5.20
C ARG A 544 -24.58 5.15 4.71
N LEU A 545 -23.63 4.93 5.62
CA LEU A 545 -22.26 4.59 5.26
C LEU A 545 -22.17 3.19 4.65
N ARG A 546 -23.00 2.25 5.11
CA ARG A 546 -23.12 0.93 4.47
C ARG A 546 -23.63 1.02 3.05
N VAL A 547 -24.63 1.87 2.78
CA VAL A 547 -25.05 2.17 1.39
C VAL A 547 -23.94 2.85 0.61
N TYR A 548 -23.22 3.81 1.22
CA TYR A 548 -22.12 4.53 0.57
C TYR A 548 -21.00 3.59 0.12
N VAL A 549 -20.52 2.71 1.01
CA VAL A 549 -19.54 1.66 0.69
C VAL A 549 -20.15 0.66 -0.30
N GLY A 550 -21.41 0.26 -0.09
CA GLY A 550 -22.14 -0.65 -0.97
C GLY A 550 -22.27 -0.13 -2.40
N CYS A 551 -22.32 1.19 -2.64
CA CYS A 551 -22.33 1.75 -3.99
C CYS A 551 -21.05 1.42 -4.77
N ALA A 552 -19.92 1.18 -4.09
CA ALA A 552 -18.70 0.70 -4.74
C ALA A 552 -18.87 -0.67 -5.39
N THR A 553 -19.84 -1.49 -4.95
CA THR A 553 -20.14 -2.78 -5.61
C THR A 553 -20.49 -2.65 -7.07
N GLN A 554 -21.06 -1.51 -7.48
CA GLN A 554 -21.44 -1.26 -8.87
C GLN A 554 -20.22 -0.99 -9.76
N LEU A 555 -19.16 -0.40 -9.20
CA LEU A 555 -17.97 0.02 -9.94
C LEU A 555 -16.82 -0.99 -9.81
N TYR A 556 -16.56 -1.47 -8.60
CA TYR A 556 -15.41 -2.31 -8.25
C TYR A 556 -15.75 -3.81 -8.09
N GLY A 557 -17.00 -4.14 -7.76
CA GLY A 557 -17.35 -5.44 -7.17
C GLY A 557 -17.23 -5.41 -5.65
N ASP A 558 -17.03 -6.55 -5.00
CA ASP A 558 -17.13 -6.65 -3.55
C ASP A 558 -16.02 -5.86 -2.83
N PRO A 559 -16.36 -4.79 -2.09
CA PRO A 559 -15.38 -4.03 -1.30
C PRO A 559 -14.71 -4.89 -0.24
N GLN A 560 -15.37 -5.95 0.25
CA GLN A 560 -14.81 -6.92 1.22
C GLN A 560 -13.61 -7.70 0.69
N ALA A 561 -13.27 -7.56 -0.59
CA ALA A 561 -12.04 -8.11 -1.13
C ALA A 561 -10.78 -7.31 -0.70
N ALA A 562 -10.93 -6.07 -0.22
CA ALA A 562 -9.84 -5.25 0.29
C ALA A 562 -9.77 -5.32 1.83
N ASP A 563 -8.60 -5.09 2.39
CA ASP A 563 -8.41 -5.12 3.85
C ASP A 563 -8.93 -3.83 4.52
N LEU A 564 -8.65 -2.68 3.91
CA LEU A 564 -9.08 -1.38 4.43
C LEU A 564 -9.97 -0.64 3.43
N VAL A 565 -10.96 0.07 3.98
CA VAL A 565 -11.81 1.01 3.25
C VAL A 565 -11.65 2.41 3.85
N LYS A 566 -11.46 3.40 2.97
CA LYS A 566 -11.39 4.83 3.32
C LYS A 566 -12.54 5.60 2.66
N ILE A 567 -13.45 6.12 3.49
CA ILE A 567 -14.61 6.91 3.10
C ILE A 567 -14.22 8.39 3.11
N HIS A 568 -14.26 9.06 1.95
CA HIS A 568 -13.95 10.49 1.85
C HIS A 568 -15.24 11.32 1.85
N ALA A 569 -15.68 11.73 3.05
CA ALA A 569 -16.96 12.41 3.23
C ALA A 569 -17.06 13.71 2.42
N GLY A 570 -15.97 14.48 2.34
CA GLY A 570 -15.95 15.77 1.66
C GLY A 570 -15.95 15.72 0.12
N THR A 571 -15.46 14.63 -0.49
CA THR A 571 -15.21 14.59 -1.94
C THR A 571 -16.08 13.60 -2.71
N GLY A 572 -16.87 12.77 -2.03
CA GLY A 572 -17.69 11.76 -2.71
C GLY A 572 -16.86 10.61 -3.29
N LYS A 573 -15.74 10.29 -2.63
CA LYS A 573 -14.80 9.26 -3.06
C LYS A 573 -14.73 8.13 -2.05
N LEU A 574 -14.41 6.94 -2.54
CA LEU A 574 -14.04 5.79 -1.73
C LEU A 574 -12.65 5.32 -2.12
N SER A 575 -11.84 4.87 -1.18
CA SER A 575 -10.60 4.17 -1.48
C SER A 575 -10.59 2.80 -0.82
N LEU A 576 -10.21 1.79 -1.58
CA LEU A 576 -10.02 0.41 -1.13
C LEU A 576 -8.52 0.12 -1.17
N MET A 577 -7.99 -0.51 -0.12
CA MET A 577 -6.56 -0.80 0.01
C MET A 577 -6.38 -2.26 0.40
N SER A 578 -5.59 -2.97 -0.40
CA SER A 578 -5.25 -4.37 -0.20
C SER A 578 -3.76 -4.49 0.12
N TYR A 579 -3.44 -5.33 1.08
CA TYR A 579 -2.11 -5.60 1.58
C TYR A 579 -1.74 -7.07 1.39
N ASP A 580 -0.46 -7.41 1.52
CA ASP A 580 0.05 -8.75 1.25
C ASP A 580 -0.35 -9.79 2.30
N ASP A 581 -0.16 -9.48 3.57
CA ASP A 581 -0.53 -10.33 4.71
C ASP A 581 -0.99 -9.44 5.88
N PHE A 582 -2.18 -8.86 5.71
CA PHE A 582 -2.73 -7.85 6.62
C PHE A 582 -2.89 -8.36 8.05
N GLU A 583 -3.30 -9.62 8.22
CA GLU A 583 -3.50 -10.25 9.53
C GLU A 583 -2.16 -10.70 10.15
N GLY A 584 -1.33 -11.41 9.39
CA GLY A 584 -0.12 -12.06 9.91
C GLY A 584 1.10 -11.15 10.06
N ARG A 585 1.14 -9.98 9.43
CA ARG A 585 2.28 -9.04 9.52
C ARG A 585 1.96 -7.80 10.32
N VAL A 586 2.96 -7.37 11.08
CA VAL A 586 2.89 -6.15 11.89
C VAL A 586 3.04 -4.86 11.06
N LEU A 587 3.79 -4.95 9.94
CA LEU A 587 3.96 -3.90 8.94
C LEU A 587 3.62 -4.46 7.54
N PRO A 588 2.33 -4.68 7.24
CA PRO A 588 1.93 -5.25 5.95
C PRO A 588 2.20 -4.25 4.81
N LEU A 589 2.55 -4.77 3.64
CA LEU A 589 2.89 -3.98 2.46
C LEU A 589 1.65 -3.76 1.60
N MET A 590 1.41 -2.51 1.21
CA MET A 590 0.32 -2.22 0.28
C MET A 590 0.64 -2.81 -1.09
N VAL A 591 -0.27 -3.65 -1.58
CA VAL A 591 -0.19 -4.33 -2.88
C VAL A 591 -1.05 -3.60 -3.90
N GLU A 592 -2.23 -3.16 -3.49
CA GLU A 592 -3.20 -2.56 -4.39
C GLU A 592 -3.93 -1.42 -3.67
N ARG A 593 -4.19 -0.34 -4.40
CA ARG A 593 -5.11 0.71 -3.98
C ARG A 593 -6.02 1.07 -5.12
N VAL A 594 -7.32 1.08 -4.84
CA VAL A 594 -8.34 1.48 -5.81
C VAL A 594 -9.03 2.72 -5.30
N LYS A 595 -9.08 3.77 -6.12
CA LYS A 595 -9.85 4.98 -5.82
C LYS A 595 -11.07 5.04 -6.72
N LEU A 596 -12.22 5.20 -6.09
CA LEU A 596 -13.52 5.26 -6.74
C LEU A 596 -14.05 6.67 -6.57
N ASP A 597 -14.37 7.33 -7.68
CA ASP A 597 -15.04 8.62 -7.68
C ASP A 597 -16.50 8.43 -8.11
N PHE A 598 -17.43 8.56 -7.17
CA PHE A 598 -18.84 8.26 -7.45
C PHE A 598 -19.50 9.27 -8.39
N ARG A 599 -18.96 10.49 -8.50
CA ARG A 599 -19.53 11.54 -9.36
C ARG A 599 -19.16 11.33 -10.82
N SER A 600 -17.89 11.01 -11.08
CA SER A 600 -17.39 10.72 -12.42
C SER A 600 -17.54 9.25 -12.80
N GLN A 601 -17.87 8.38 -11.84
CA GLN A 601 -17.88 6.91 -11.97
C GLN A 601 -16.54 6.33 -12.41
N TYR A 602 -15.47 7.10 -12.22
CA TYR A 602 -14.13 6.74 -12.65
C TYR A 602 -13.41 5.94 -11.55
N ILE A 603 -12.59 4.97 -11.99
CA ILE A 603 -11.84 4.07 -11.14
C ILE A 603 -10.36 4.23 -11.44
N ASP A 604 -9.58 4.63 -10.44
CA ASP A 604 -8.12 4.62 -10.51
C ASP A 604 -7.58 3.40 -9.76
N LEU A 605 -6.96 2.48 -10.50
CA LEU A 605 -6.26 1.32 -9.96
C LEU A 605 -4.75 1.61 -9.85
N PHE A 606 -4.20 1.44 -8.64
CA PHE A 606 -2.77 1.54 -8.38
C PHE A 606 -2.27 0.18 -7.90
N GLU A 607 -1.45 -0.48 -8.72
CA GLU A 607 -0.73 -1.69 -8.35
C GLU A 607 0.68 -1.31 -7.86
N TYR A 608 1.05 -1.78 -6.68
CA TYR A 608 2.33 -1.50 -6.03
C TYR A 608 3.27 -2.71 -6.15
N GLY A 609 4.54 -2.43 -6.42
CA GLY A 609 5.57 -3.43 -6.67
C GLY A 609 6.67 -2.86 -7.57
N ASP A 610 6.37 -2.76 -8.86
CA ASP A 610 7.35 -2.33 -9.88
C ASP A 610 7.38 -0.80 -10.05
N GLU A 611 6.30 -0.21 -10.56
CA GLU A 611 6.22 1.22 -10.89
C GLU A 611 6.13 2.10 -9.63
N TYR A 612 5.44 1.61 -8.61
CA TYR A 612 5.27 2.27 -7.32
C TYR A 612 5.81 1.39 -6.20
N PRO A 613 6.76 1.88 -5.38
CA PRO A 613 7.25 1.12 -4.24
C PRO A 613 6.13 0.91 -3.22
N SER A 614 5.93 -0.32 -2.77
CA SER A 614 4.93 -0.67 -1.75
C SER A 614 5.24 0.01 -0.41
N PRO A 615 4.39 0.94 0.07
CA PRO A 615 4.51 1.50 1.41
C PRO A 615 4.08 0.47 2.47
N TYR A 616 4.62 0.60 3.68
CA TYR A 616 4.07 -0.09 4.85
C TYR A 616 2.77 0.58 5.31
N LEU A 617 1.90 -0.21 5.95
CA LEU A 617 0.87 0.30 6.83
C LEU A 617 1.45 0.48 8.23
N TYR A 618 1.48 1.72 8.70
CA TYR A 618 1.83 2.05 10.09
C TYR A 618 0.58 2.23 10.93
N ASN A 619 0.69 2.05 12.25
CA ASN A 619 -0.42 2.20 13.20
C ASN A 619 -1.66 1.38 12.80
N LYS A 620 -1.46 0.11 12.40
CA LYS A 620 -2.51 -0.81 11.95
C LYS A 620 -3.59 -0.95 13.01
N SER A 621 -3.23 -0.95 14.29
CA SER A 621 -4.18 -1.07 15.41
C SER A 621 -5.30 -0.03 15.38
N ARG A 622 -5.07 1.16 14.82
CA ARG A 622 -6.07 2.24 14.71
C ARG A 622 -7.24 1.92 13.79
N TYR A 623 -7.06 0.98 12.86
CA TYR A 623 -8.05 0.68 11.82
C TYR A 623 -8.85 -0.59 12.10
N VAL A 624 -8.41 -1.40 13.05
CA VAL A 624 -9.01 -2.70 13.42
C VAL A 624 -9.62 -2.63 14.81
N SER A 625 -10.57 -3.52 15.11
CA SER A 625 -11.16 -3.63 16.44
C SER A 625 -10.31 -4.47 17.40
N GLU A 626 -10.59 -4.37 18.71
CA GLU A 626 -9.92 -5.17 19.75
C GLU A 626 -10.13 -6.69 19.60
N GLU A 627 -11.17 -7.11 18.87
CA GLU A 627 -11.42 -8.53 18.56
C GLU A 627 -10.55 -9.04 17.39
N PHE A 628 -9.75 -8.18 16.76
CA PHE A 628 -8.92 -8.56 15.63
C PHE A 628 -7.75 -9.48 16.07
N PRO A 629 -7.39 -10.51 15.29
CA PRO A 629 -6.28 -11.40 15.63
C PRO A 629 -4.96 -10.63 15.84
N ASN A 630 -4.23 -10.98 16.90
CA ASN A 630 -2.95 -10.37 17.29
C ASN A 630 -3.03 -8.86 17.60
N TYR A 631 -4.19 -8.34 18.05
CA TYR A 631 -4.38 -6.92 18.33
C TYR A 631 -3.47 -6.40 19.45
N GLU A 632 -3.32 -7.15 20.54
CA GLU A 632 -2.49 -6.75 21.68
C GLU A 632 -1.01 -6.70 21.29
N GLU A 633 -0.54 -7.70 20.56
CA GLU A 633 0.84 -7.77 20.04
C GLU A 633 1.11 -6.64 19.04
N GLN A 634 0.15 -6.30 18.18
CA GLN A 634 0.23 -5.16 17.27
C GLN A 634 0.36 -3.83 18.04
N GLN A 635 -0.45 -3.61 19.08
CA GLN A 635 -0.36 -2.40 19.91
C GLN A 635 1.00 -2.30 20.59
N GLU A 636 1.50 -3.40 21.15
CA GLU A 636 2.78 -3.41 21.86
C GLU A 636 3.94 -3.08 20.91
N PHE A 637 3.95 -3.64 19.70
CA PHE A 637 4.92 -3.27 18.67
C PHE A 637 4.87 -1.78 18.31
N GLU A 638 3.67 -1.23 18.12
CA GLU A 638 3.49 0.18 17.78
C GLU A 638 3.92 1.09 18.92
N ARG A 639 3.70 0.67 20.17
CA ARG A 639 4.21 1.35 21.37
C ARG A 639 5.73 1.33 21.40
N GLN A 640 6.37 0.18 21.17
CA GLN A 640 7.83 0.08 21.07
C GLN A 640 8.41 0.99 19.98
N LEU A 641 7.76 1.06 18.80
CA LEU A 641 8.19 1.98 17.73
C LEU A 641 7.99 3.45 18.10
N ALA A 642 6.92 3.79 18.82
CA ALA A 642 6.64 5.15 19.27
C ALA A 642 7.64 5.60 20.35
N ASP A 643 7.99 4.71 21.28
CA ASP A 643 8.96 4.95 22.36
C ASP A 643 10.37 5.28 21.83
N LEU A 644 10.68 4.91 20.59
CA LEU A 644 11.94 5.33 19.94
C LEU A 644 11.97 6.84 19.64
N GLU A 645 10.81 7.50 19.49
CA GLU A 645 10.69 8.93 19.14
C GLU A 645 11.43 9.33 17.83
N LEU A 646 11.69 8.38 16.95
CA LEU A 646 12.49 8.58 15.73
C LEU A 646 11.68 8.84 14.45
N PHE A 647 10.39 8.54 14.48
CA PHE A 647 9.56 8.45 13.28
C PHE A 647 8.36 9.37 13.36
N ASP A 648 8.10 10.09 12.28
CA ASP A 648 6.84 10.79 12.07
C ASP A 648 5.88 9.89 11.31
N PHE A 649 4.89 9.35 12.02
CA PHE A 649 3.83 8.50 11.46
C PHE A 649 2.60 9.27 10.98
N SER A 650 2.68 10.60 10.86
CA SER A 650 1.59 11.39 10.28
C SER A 650 1.33 11.04 8.81
N GLY A 651 0.07 11.15 8.37
CA GLY A 651 -0.34 10.82 7.01
C GLY A 651 -0.05 9.37 6.61
N HIS A 652 0.89 9.17 5.69
CA HIS A 652 1.32 7.84 5.24
C HIS A 652 2.61 7.33 5.91
N GLY A 653 3.14 8.09 6.88
CA GLY A 653 4.39 7.79 7.56
C GLY A 653 5.64 7.88 6.66
N PRO A 654 6.80 7.44 7.18
CA PRO A 654 8.05 7.51 6.46
C PRO A 654 8.07 6.54 5.28
N ARG A 655 8.82 6.89 4.23
CA ARG A 655 9.09 5.97 3.12
C ARG A 655 9.82 4.73 3.64
N ARG A 656 9.39 3.55 3.21
CA ARG A 656 9.97 2.24 3.58
C ARG A 656 11.50 2.23 3.63
N ASN A 657 12.17 2.65 2.56
CA ASN A 657 13.64 2.62 2.52
C ASN A 657 14.28 3.49 3.62
N LYS A 658 13.65 4.61 3.99
CA LYS A 658 14.13 5.47 5.09
C LYS A 658 13.85 4.86 6.45
N PHE A 659 12.66 4.26 6.61
CA PHE A 659 12.28 3.54 7.82
C PHE A 659 13.23 2.36 8.09
N ASP A 660 13.37 1.48 7.10
CA ASP A 660 14.24 0.30 7.18
C ASP A 660 15.71 0.70 7.43
N ALA A 661 16.20 1.75 6.76
CA ALA A 661 17.57 2.24 6.98
C ALA A 661 17.77 2.78 8.41
N LYS A 662 16.77 3.45 8.98
CA LYS A 662 16.85 4.00 10.34
C LYS A 662 16.81 2.88 11.39
N LEU A 663 15.95 1.88 11.24
CA LEU A 663 15.96 0.70 12.12
C LEU A 663 17.30 -0.05 12.04
N ARG A 664 17.84 -0.25 10.84
CA ARG A 664 19.17 -0.86 10.65
C ARG A 664 20.28 -0.07 11.33
N SER A 665 20.24 1.27 11.29
CA SER A 665 21.25 2.09 11.97
C SER A 665 21.24 1.92 13.49
N LEU A 666 20.08 1.55 14.06
CA LEU A 666 19.95 1.18 15.47
C LEU A 666 20.19 -0.31 15.74
N ARG A 667 20.52 -1.08 14.70
CA ARG A 667 20.55 -2.56 14.76
C ARG A 667 19.28 -3.14 15.37
N LEU A 668 18.13 -2.65 14.92
CA LEU A 668 16.82 -3.21 15.24
C LEU A 668 16.23 -3.89 14.00
N GLU A 669 15.56 -5.01 14.21
CA GLU A 669 14.85 -5.75 13.18
C GLU A 669 13.44 -6.15 13.65
N VAL A 670 12.54 -6.29 12.68
CA VAL A 670 11.15 -6.70 12.94
C VAL A 670 11.08 -8.21 12.79
N GLN A 671 10.76 -8.92 13.87
CA GLN A 671 10.57 -10.36 13.87
C GLN A 671 9.17 -10.71 14.37
N GLY A 672 8.30 -11.14 13.45
CA GLY A 672 6.88 -11.34 13.77
C GLY A 672 6.21 -10.04 14.19
N PHE A 673 5.75 -9.97 15.44
CA PHE A 673 5.13 -8.80 16.07
C PHE A 673 6.06 -8.12 17.10
N GLU A 674 7.36 -8.43 17.10
CA GLU A 674 8.32 -7.86 18.05
C GLU A 674 9.40 -7.05 17.32
N LEU A 675 9.86 -5.98 17.98
CA LEU A 675 11.06 -5.26 17.59
C LEU A 675 12.24 -5.81 18.39
N VAL A 676 13.13 -6.52 17.71
CA VAL A 676 14.26 -7.21 18.35
C VAL A 676 15.60 -6.63 17.91
N GLY A 677 16.64 -6.86 18.69
CA GLY A 677 18.01 -6.51 18.29
C GLY A 677 18.47 -7.39 17.12
N ALA A 678 19.18 -6.80 16.18
CA ALA A 678 19.61 -7.47 14.96
C ALA A 678 20.57 -8.62 15.28
N THR A 679 20.36 -9.74 14.58
CA THR A 679 21.04 -11.02 14.80
C THR A 679 22.24 -11.27 13.87
N ASP A 680 22.48 -10.39 12.89
CA ASP A 680 23.63 -10.43 12.00
C ASP A 680 24.92 -9.92 12.67
N LEU A 681 26.07 -10.19 12.07
CA LEU A 681 27.36 -9.65 12.48
C LEU A 681 27.80 -8.59 11.44
N PRO A 682 27.82 -7.30 11.79
CA PRO A 682 28.17 -6.24 10.85
C PRO A 682 29.68 -6.22 10.57
N SER A 683 30.08 -5.60 9.45
CA SER A 683 31.48 -5.26 9.23
C SER A 683 31.95 -4.22 10.24
N LEU A 684 33.23 -4.27 10.65
CA LEU A 684 33.80 -3.27 11.56
C LEU A 684 33.78 -1.85 10.96
N ASP A 685 33.76 -1.72 9.64
CA ASP A 685 33.72 -0.43 8.94
C ASP A 685 32.29 0.14 8.82
N GLU A 686 31.27 -0.58 9.28
CA GLU A 686 29.90 -0.06 9.32
C GLU A 686 29.73 0.99 10.43
N PRO A 687 28.84 1.97 10.24
CA PRO A 687 28.58 3.01 11.24
C PRO A 687 28.10 2.45 12.59
N CYS A 688 28.62 3.02 13.67
CA CYS A 688 28.23 2.79 15.05
C CYS A 688 27.98 4.14 15.71
N GLY A 689 26.73 4.62 15.62
CA GLY A 689 26.37 6.00 15.92
C GLY A 689 26.53 6.94 14.72
N LYS A 690 26.50 8.24 14.98
CA LYS A 690 26.57 9.32 13.99
C LYS A 690 28.00 9.63 13.56
N TYR A 691 28.96 9.50 14.48
CA TYR A 691 30.33 9.98 14.29
C TYR A 691 31.39 8.89 14.15
N HIS A 692 31.08 7.65 14.52
CA HIS A 692 32.04 6.55 14.60
C HIS A 692 31.58 5.31 13.82
N CYS A 693 32.50 4.40 13.56
CA CYS A 693 32.25 3.03 13.09
C CYS A 693 32.56 2.00 14.19
N PHE A 694 32.15 0.75 14.02
CA PHE A 694 32.44 -0.30 15.01
C PHE A 694 33.93 -0.48 15.26
N ARG A 695 34.76 -0.28 14.22
CA ARG A 695 36.22 -0.34 14.31
C ARG A 695 36.75 0.64 15.36
N ASP A 696 36.18 1.83 15.49
CA ASP A 696 36.67 2.83 16.45
C ASP A 696 36.47 2.35 17.90
N PHE A 697 35.41 1.61 18.18
CA PHE A 697 35.17 1.03 19.51
C PHE A 697 35.94 -0.26 19.77
N VAL A 698 36.34 -0.97 18.72
CA VAL A 698 36.98 -2.28 18.80
C VAL A 698 38.51 -2.17 18.75
N GLU A 699 39.04 -1.31 17.89
CA GLU A 699 40.47 -1.17 17.64
C GLU A 699 41.11 0.00 18.42
N CYS A 700 40.39 0.61 19.36
CA CYS A 700 40.92 1.69 20.19
C CYS A 700 41.82 1.24 21.35
N GLY A 701 42.68 2.16 21.78
CA GLY A 701 43.48 2.03 22.99
C GLY A 701 44.90 1.49 22.81
N GLU A 702 45.76 1.83 23.77
CA GLU A 702 47.19 1.54 23.72
C GLU A 702 47.51 0.05 23.64
N THR A 703 46.72 -0.79 24.34
CA THR A 703 46.92 -2.24 24.36
C THR A 703 46.69 -2.85 22.97
N GLN A 704 45.61 -2.44 22.31
CA GLN A 704 45.26 -2.94 20.99
C GLN A 704 46.28 -2.46 19.94
N ASN A 705 46.63 -1.17 19.97
CA ASN A 705 47.69 -0.59 19.12
C ASN A 705 49.06 -1.25 19.32
N LYS A 706 49.37 -1.73 20.53
CA LYS A 706 50.68 -2.32 20.85
C LYS A 706 50.81 -3.78 20.40
N TYR A 707 49.76 -4.57 20.57
CA TYR A 707 49.82 -6.02 20.36
C TYR A 707 49.18 -6.49 19.05
N ASP A 708 48.31 -5.68 18.43
CA ASP A 708 47.66 -5.95 17.16
C ASP A 708 47.01 -7.35 17.09
N ILE A 709 46.27 -7.69 18.16
CA ILE A 709 45.61 -9.00 18.32
C ILE A 709 44.18 -8.91 17.76
N PRO A 710 43.63 -9.97 17.15
CA PRO A 710 42.23 -9.99 16.72
C PRO A 710 41.28 -9.68 17.89
N ASN A 711 40.60 -8.54 17.84
CA ASN A 711 39.69 -8.07 18.89
C ASN A 711 38.23 -8.04 18.44
N ILE A 712 37.78 -9.02 17.65
CA ILE A 712 36.48 -8.96 16.99
C ILE A 712 35.39 -9.51 17.93
N PRO A 713 34.29 -8.77 18.20
CA PRO A 713 33.14 -9.30 18.91
C PRO A 713 32.52 -10.50 18.17
N LYS A 714 32.00 -11.47 18.91
CA LYS A 714 31.44 -12.70 18.31
C LYS A 714 29.92 -12.77 18.44
N GLU A 715 29.37 -12.06 19.41
CA GLU A 715 27.92 -12.05 19.67
C GLU A 715 27.25 -10.79 19.09
N PRO A 716 26.13 -10.93 18.36
CA PRO A 716 25.38 -9.78 17.82
C PRO A 716 24.95 -8.78 18.91
N GLU A 717 24.61 -9.27 20.11
CA GLU A 717 24.19 -8.39 21.21
C GLU A 717 25.31 -7.47 21.70
N THR A 718 26.58 -7.81 21.47
CA THR A 718 27.71 -6.90 21.72
C THR A 718 27.66 -5.72 20.75
N TYR A 719 27.41 -5.98 19.46
CA TYR A 719 27.27 -4.91 18.46
C TYR A 719 26.05 -4.03 18.74
N ASN A 720 24.92 -4.62 19.12
CA ASN A 720 23.70 -3.89 19.48
C ASN A 720 23.96 -2.97 20.68
N ALA A 721 24.68 -3.47 21.69
CA ALA A 721 25.09 -2.65 22.83
C ALA A 721 26.08 -1.54 22.46
N LEU A 722 27.01 -1.75 21.53
CA LEU A 722 27.90 -0.70 21.05
C LEU A 722 27.13 0.43 20.34
N VAL A 723 26.13 0.11 19.52
CA VAL A 723 25.27 1.11 18.88
C VAL A 723 24.47 1.91 19.90
N ASN A 724 23.89 1.24 20.90
CA ASN A 724 23.18 1.93 21.98
C ASN A 724 24.14 2.83 22.78
N LEU A 725 25.35 2.37 23.08
CA LEU A 725 26.37 3.19 23.76
C LEU A 725 26.73 4.43 22.93
N ALA A 726 26.80 4.27 21.62
CA ALA A 726 27.08 5.36 20.71
C ALA A 726 25.96 6.41 20.72
N TYR A 727 24.71 6.01 20.50
CA TYR A 727 23.58 6.94 20.42
C TYR A 727 23.16 7.56 21.77
N GLU A 728 23.24 6.81 22.87
CA GLU A 728 22.76 7.27 24.19
C GLU A 728 23.78 8.14 24.94
N VAL A 729 25.07 7.97 24.65
CA VAL A 729 26.16 8.62 25.39
C VAL A 729 27.12 9.36 24.48
N ILE A 730 27.77 8.65 23.54
CA ILE A 730 28.90 9.22 22.79
C ILE A 730 28.47 10.32 21.82
N ASP A 731 27.43 10.08 21.02
CA ASP A 731 26.93 11.05 20.05
C ASP A 731 26.42 12.33 20.74
N PRO A 732 25.62 12.28 21.84
CA PRO A 732 25.25 13.47 22.60
C PRO A 732 26.44 14.23 23.18
N VAL A 733 27.43 13.52 23.74
CA VAL A 733 28.66 14.14 24.26
C VAL A 733 29.41 14.85 23.14
N MET A 734 29.53 14.24 21.96
CA MET A 734 30.18 14.87 20.81
C MET A 734 29.40 16.02 20.21
N ASP A 735 28.06 15.93 20.20
CA ASP A 735 27.19 17.02 19.75
C ASP A 735 27.34 18.26 20.64
N TYR A 736 27.63 18.08 21.94
CA TYR A 736 27.80 19.19 22.90
C TYR A 736 29.25 19.68 23.03
N PHE A 737 30.21 18.78 23.29
CA PHE A 737 31.61 19.11 23.57
C PHE A 737 32.55 19.01 22.36
N GLY A 738 32.09 18.44 21.24
CA GLY A 738 32.92 18.25 20.04
C GLY A 738 33.69 16.91 20.02
N GLY A 739 34.86 16.91 19.37
CA GLY A 739 35.61 15.67 19.12
C GLY A 739 36.10 15.00 20.41
N ILE A 740 35.97 13.67 20.48
CA ILE A 740 36.46 12.85 21.60
C ILE A 740 37.61 11.94 21.15
N LYS A 741 38.42 11.50 22.11
CA LYS A 741 39.44 10.47 21.91
C LYS A 741 39.05 9.20 22.65
N LEU A 742 38.72 8.14 21.90
CA LEU A 742 38.48 6.82 22.47
C LEU A 742 39.81 6.19 22.92
N THR A 743 39.91 5.87 24.21
CA THR A 743 41.13 5.37 24.85
C THR A 743 41.06 3.88 25.22
N TYR A 744 39.85 3.34 25.37
CA TYR A 744 39.60 1.92 25.55
C TYR A 744 38.15 1.59 25.21
N GLY A 745 37.88 0.43 24.63
CA GLY A 745 36.55 0.06 24.16
C GLY A 745 36.27 -1.44 24.35
N PHE A 746 35.79 -2.12 23.33
CA PHE A 746 35.53 -3.56 23.43
C PHE A 746 36.81 -4.34 23.76
N CYS A 747 36.71 -5.34 24.65
CA CYS A 747 37.81 -6.18 25.07
C CYS A 747 37.46 -7.67 24.94
N SER A 748 37.98 -8.31 23.89
CA SER A 748 37.89 -9.75 23.71
C SER A 748 38.66 -10.51 24.79
N ALA A 749 38.31 -11.79 24.97
CA ALA A 749 39.02 -12.67 25.90
C ALA A 749 40.52 -12.83 25.57
N GLU A 750 40.93 -12.64 24.31
CA GLU A 750 42.34 -12.70 23.89
C GLU A 750 43.10 -11.43 24.30
N LEU A 751 42.48 -10.26 24.08
CA LEU A 751 43.03 -8.98 24.51
C LEU A 751 43.13 -8.88 26.04
N ALA A 752 42.09 -9.35 26.75
CA ALA A 752 42.05 -9.34 28.22
C ALA A 752 43.23 -10.10 28.86
N ARG A 753 43.73 -11.18 28.23
CA ARG A 753 44.90 -11.94 28.72
C ARG A 753 46.20 -11.12 28.71
N LYS A 754 46.27 -10.05 27.92
CA LYS A 754 47.44 -9.17 27.83
C LYS A 754 47.40 -8.00 28.83
N VAL A 755 46.30 -7.85 29.58
CA VAL A 755 46.13 -6.81 30.60
C VAL A 755 45.84 -7.42 31.99
N PRO A 756 46.75 -8.25 32.54
CA PRO A 756 46.49 -8.95 33.79
C PRO A 756 46.32 -7.98 34.96
N GLY A 757 45.20 -8.11 35.69
CA GLY A 757 44.93 -7.38 36.93
C GLY A 757 44.38 -5.96 36.79
N ARG A 758 44.13 -5.46 35.57
CA ARG A 758 43.43 -4.17 35.36
C ARG A 758 41.92 -4.29 35.19
N ASN A 759 41.43 -5.45 34.75
CA ASN A 759 40.03 -5.68 34.44
C ASN A 759 39.48 -6.82 35.31
N ASP A 760 38.23 -6.71 35.78
CA ASP A 760 37.46 -7.81 36.39
C ASP A 760 36.45 -8.31 35.36
N PRO A 761 36.76 -9.37 34.59
CA PRO A 761 35.92 -9.79 33.46
C PRO A 761 34.47 -10.11 33.85
N SER A 762 34.22 -10.46 35.12
CA SER A 762 32.88 -10.82 35.60
C SER A 762 31.93 -9.63 35.75
N ARG A 763 32.50 -8.40 35.82
CA ARG A 763 31.81 -7.14 36.07
C ARG A 763 32.13 -6.05 35.06
N ASP A 764 33.12 -6.28 34.21
CA ASP A 764 33.62 -5.35 33.21
C ASP A 764 32.79 -5.45 31.92
N GLN A 765 32.04 -4.40 31.61
CA GLN A 765 31.18 -4.30 30.43
C GLN A 765 31.97 -4.01 29.13
N HIS A 766 33.29 -3.81 29.20
CA HIS A 766 34.15 -3.86 28.01
C HIS A 766 34.14 -5.25 27.35
N ALA A 767 33.83 -6.31 28.11
CA ALA A 767 33.64 -7.65 27.56
C ALA A 767 32.36 -7.80 26.72
N GLY A 768 31.51 -6.77 26.67
CA GLY A 768 30.25 -6.82 25.93
C GLY A 768 29.28 -7.86 26.48
N SER A 769 28.49 -8.44 25.57
CA SER A 769 27.56 -9.53 25.85
C SER A 769 28.19 -10.91 25.56
N GLU A 770 29.52 -11.01 25.49
CA GLU A 770 30.21 -12.22 25.04
C GLU A 770 30.08 -13.42 25.99
N TYR A 771 30.25 -14.63 25.44
CA TYR A 771 30.29 -15.88 26.20
C TYR A 771 31.71 -16.38 26.46
N SER A 772 31.91 -16.96 27.64
CA SER A 772 33.12 -17.70 27.97
C SER A 772 33.17 -19.04 27.23
N SER A 773 34.34 -19.68 27.19
CA SER A 773 34.50 -21.02 26.61
C SER A 773 33.66 -22.12 27.30
N ARG A 774 33.06 -21.81 28.46
CA ARG A 774 32.16 -22.70 29.20
C ARG A 774 30.67 -22.40 28.94
N GLY A 775 30.34 -21.50 28.02
CA GLY A 775 28.97 -21.12 27.67
C GLY A 775 28.26 -20.17 28.63
N ASN A 776 28.95 -19.67 29.67
CA ASN A 776 28.41 -18.64 30.56
C ASN A 776 28.75 -17.24 30.04
N ARG A 777 27.84 -16.26 30.17
CA ARG A 777 28.12 -14.85 29.88
C ARG A 777 29.34 -14.38 30.68
N ILE A 778 30.27 -13.69 30.02
CA ILE A 778 31.52 -13.19 30.64
C ILE A 778 31.19 -12.13 31.68
N CYS A 779 30.47 -11.08 31.28
CA CYS A 779 29.96 -10.06 32.17
C CYS A 779 28.47 -10.28 32.45
N LYS A 780 28.10 -10.38 33.72
CA LYS A 780 26.68 -10.57 34.11
C LYS A 780 25.82 -9.34 33.91
N ARG A 781 26.44 -8.16 33.77
CA ARG A 781 25.75 -6.87 33.61
C ARG A 781 25.25 -6.64 32.19
N LEU A 782 25.80 -7.38 31.21
CA LEU A 782 25.53 -7.19 29.77
C LEU A 782 25.80 -5.74 29.31
N GLY A 783 25.49 -5.44 28.05
CA GLY A 783 25.71 -4.11 27.48
C GLY A 783 27.15 -3.88 27.02
N ALA A 784 27.61 -2.64 27.03
CA ALA A 784 28.93 -2.24 26.53
C ALA A 784 29.51 -1.07 27.34
N ALA A 785 30.82 -0.91 27.30
CA ALA A 785 31.52 0.19 27.94
C ALA A 785 32.62 0.79 27.06
N VAL A 786 32.96 2.05 27.34
CA VAL A 786 33.98 2.82 26.63
C VAL A 786 34.67 3.78 27.59
N ASP A 787 35.98 3.93 27.41
CA ASP A 787 36.81 4.92 28.07
C ASP A 787 37.20 6.00 27.04
N PHE A 788 36.89 7.26 27.33
CA PHE A 788 37.22 8.35 26.41
C PHE A 788 37.69 9.61 27.15
N LEU A 789 38.39 10.48 26.42
CA LEU A 789 38.95 11.73 26.90
C LEU A 789 38.62 12.86 25.92
N ILE A 790 38.34 14.05 26.46
CA ILE A 790 38.28 15.31 25.69
C ILE A 790 39.45 16.16 26.19
N GLU A 791 40.47 16.34 25.34
CA GLU A 791 41.76 16.92 25.76
C GLU A 791 41.66 18.41 26.16
N GLU A 792 40.63 19.11 25.68
CA GLU A 792 40.43 20.55 25.88
C GLU A 792 39.46 20.89 27.03
N GLU A 793 38.79 19.89 27.62
CA GLU A 793 37.72 20.07 28.60
C GLU A 793 38.05 19.46 29.97
N ASP A 794 37.42 19.94 31.05
CA ASP A 794 37.49 19.29 32.36
C ASP A 794 36.58 18.05 32.38
N MET A 795 37.15 16.87 32.58
CA MET A 795 36.37 15.63 32.59
C MET A 795 35.38 15.55 33.75
N ALA A 796 35.50 16.39 34.80
CA ALA A 796 34.49 16.52 35.83
C ALA A 796 33.22 17.22 35.31
N GLU A 797 33.38 18.19 34.41
CA GLU A 797 32.28 18.89 33.75
C GLU A 797 31.56 17.96 32.78
N VAL A 798 32.34 17.23 31.98
CA VAL A 798 31.83 16.20 31.08
C VAL A 798 31.05 15.13 31.86
N ALA A 799 31.58 14.67 33.01
CA ALA A 799 30.90 13.67 33.84
C ALA A 799 29.58 14.19 34.44
N LEU A 800 29.54 15.45 34.86
CA LEU A 800 28.31 16.09 35.34
C LEU A 800 27.28 16.22 34.21
N TRP A 801 27.72 16.64 33.04
CA TRP A 801 26.84 16.75 31.88
C TRP A 801 26.24 15.41 31.48
N ILE A 802 27.03 14.34 31.43
CA ILE A 802 26.55 12.98 31.14
C ILE A 802 25.54 12.51 32.20
N TYR A 803 25.80 12.82 33.47
CA TYR A 803 24.87 12.49 34.56
C TYR A 803 23.47 13.08 34.33
N ASP A 804 23.44 14.36 33.94
CA ASP A 804 22.20 15.13 33.75
C ASP A 804 21.48 14.81 32.43
N HIS A 805 22.20 14.47 31.35
CA HIS A 805 21.64 14.42 29.99
C HIS A 805 21.61 13.04 29.33
N CYS A 806 22.40 12.07 29.80
CA CYS A 806 22.51 10.77 29.15
C CYS A 806 21.88 9.63 29.98
N ALA A 807 21.49 8.56 29.30
CA ALA A 807 21.19 7.27 29.91
C ALA A 807 22.45 6.41 29.96
N PHE A 808 22.82 5.91 31.14
CA PHE A 808 23.99 5.05 31.33
C PHE A 808 23.81 4.16 32.57
N ASP A 809 24.53 3.03 32.63
CA ASP A 809 24.56 2.16 33.80
C ASP A 809 25.54 2.67 34.84
N ARG A 810 26.81 2.86 34.44
CA ARG A 810 27.87 3.31 35.36
C ARG A 810 28.83 4.29 34.71
N LEU A 811 29.25 5.28 35.49
CA LEU A 811 30.28 6.24 35.16
C LEU A 811 31.40 6.15 36.21
N TYR A 812 32.63 5.84 35.78
CA TYR A 812 33.80 5.87 36.65
C TYR A 812 34.67 7.09 36.34
N PHE A 813 34.89 7.90 37.38
CA PHE A 813 35.69 9.11 37.34
C PHE A 813 37.09 8.83 37.91
N TYR A 814 38.13 9.11 37.12
CA TYR A 814 39.53 8.85 37.49
C TYR A 814 40.34 10.12 37.79
N GLY A 815 39.81 11.30 37.49
CA GLY A 815 40.46 12.60 37.66
C GLY A 815 40.11 13.57 36.53
N HIS A 816 40.39 14.87 36.72
CA HIS A 816 40.01 15.96 35.82
C HIS A 816 40.63 15.86 34.40
N ASP A 817 41.90 15.46 34.29
CA ASP A 817 42.59 15.29 33.00
C ASP A 817 42.77 13.81 32.62
N ARG A 818 41.85 12.94 33.06
CA ARG A 818 41.91 11.47 32.81
C ARG A 818 40.66 10.96 32.10
N PRO A 819 40.77 9.88 31.30
CA PRO A 819 39.62 9.33 30.60
C PRO A 819 38.49 8.99 31.57
N LEU A 820 37.25 9.22 31.14
CA LEU A 820 36.05 8.72 31.82
C LEU A 820 35.69 7.36 31.27
N HIS A 821 35.32 6.44 32.16
CA HIS A 821 34.67 5.19 31.76
C HIS A 821 33.17 5.37 31.87
N VAL A 822 32.45 5.08 30.78
CA VAL A 822 30.99 5.05 30.78
C VAL A 822 30.52 3.73 30.19
N SER A 823 29.47 3.17 30.79
CA SER A 823 28.88 1.90 30.37
C SER A 823 27.37 2.02 30.26
N ILE A 824 26.79 1.23 29.36
CA ILE A 824 25.34 1.03 29.27
C ILE A 824 25.01 -0.43 29.58
N GLY A 825 23.80 -0.68 30.06
CA GLY A 825 23.29 -2.00 30.36
C GLY A 825 21.79 -1.96 30.59
N PRO A 826 21.11 -3.12 30.58
CA PRO A 826 19.66 -3.21 30.70
C PRO A 826 19.10 -2.62 31.99
N GLU A 827 19.89 -2.54 33.06
CA GLU A 827 19.46 -1.97 34.35
C GLU A 827 19.56 -0.43 34.41
N ALA A 828 20.38 0.20 33.55
CA ALA A 828 20.60 1.65 33.49
C ALA A 828 20.68 2.36 34.86
N ASN A 829 21.49 1.82 35.79
CA ASN A 829 21.46 2.22 37.21
C ASN A 829 21.92 3.66 37.50
N LYS A 830 22.45 4.42 36.52
CA LYS A 830 23.02 5.77 36.68
C LYS A 830 23.99 5.92 37.87
N LEU A 831 24.83 4.91 38.11
CA LEU A 831 25.76 4.92 39.24
C LEU A 831 27.06 5.65 38.91
N VAL A 832 27.46 6.60 39.75
CA VAL A 832 28.73 7.32 39.62
C VAL A 832 29.72 6.83 40.68
N VAL A 833 30.93 6.50 40.22
CA VAL A 833 32.00 5.92 41.04
C VAL A 833 33.28 6.74 40.90
N GLU A 834 33.80 7.23 42.01
CA GLU A 834 35.14 7.85 42.05
C GLU A 834 36.19 6.77 42.31
N MET A 835 37.25 6.74 41.52
CA MET A 835 38.37 5.81 41.73
C MET A 835 39.47 6.46 42.58
N VAL A 836 39.44 6.20 43.89
CA VAL A 836 40.36 6.79 44.86
C VAL A 836 41.62 5.96 44.98
N THR A 837 42.80 6.59 44.93
CA THR A 837 44.07 5.92 45.20
C THR A 837 44.38 6.01 46.69
N THR A 838 44.46 4.87 47.35
CA THR A 838 44.84 4.78 48.77
C THR A 838 46.34 4.98 48.97
N CYS A 839 46.76 5.24 50.22
CA CYS A 839 48.17 5.39 50.61
C CYS A 839 49.06 4.21 50.20
N ASP A 840 48.49 3.01 50.06
CA ASP A 840 49.18 1.79 49.59
C ASP A 840 49.21 1.66 48.05
N CYS A 841 48.95 2.74 47.31
CA CYS A 841 48.86 2.78 45.85
C CYS A 841 47.79 1.85 45.23
N LYS A 842 46.83 1.35 46.02
CA LYS A 842 45.69 0.57 45.53
C LYS A 842 44.52 1.49 45.18
N LYS A 843 43.93 1.29 43.99
CA LYS A 843 42.71 1.99 43.57
C LYS A 843 41.48 1.29 44.16
N ILE A 844 40.63 2.04 44.86
CA ILE A 844 39.38 1.53 45.45
C ILE A 844 38.19 2.31 44.87
N PRO A 845 37.12 1.62 44.43
CA PRO A 845 35.91 2.28 43.95
C PRO A 845 35.12 2.88 45.12
N ASN A 846 34.80 4.18 45.02
CA ASN A 846 33.98 4.92 45.97
C ASN A 846 32.66 5.35 45.30
N VAL A 847 31.59 4.58 45.52
CA VAL A 847 30.27 4.86 44.95
C VAL A 847 29.68 6.10 45.62
N LYS A 848 29.29 7.09 44.81
CA LYS A 848 28.75 8.35 45.30
C LYS A 848 27.25 8.25 45.52
N ARG A 849 26.81 8.55 46.75
CA ARG A 849 25.39 8.55 47.14
C ARG A 849 24.63 9.74 46.56
N ASP A 850 25.30 10.88 46.42
CA ASP A 850 24.78 12.08 45.75
C ASP A 850 25.80 12.51 44.67
N PRO A 851 25.74 11.90 43.48
CA PRO A 851 26.68 12.17 42.40
C PRO A 851 26.68 13.63 41.95
N CYS A 852 25.50 14.24 41.83
CA CYS A 852 25.35 15.61 41.34
C CYS A 852 25.99 16.61 42.30
N ALA A 853 25.70 16.52 43.61
CA ALA A 853 26.31 17.41 44.59
C ALA A 853 27.84 17.22 44.64
N TRP A 854 28.31 15.98 44.56
CA TRP A 854 29.72 15.66 44.57
C TRP A 854 30.46 16.20 43.34
N LEU A 855 29.95 16.00 42.12
CA LEU A 855 30.54 16.53 40.89
C LEU A 855 30.59 18.07 40.90
N ASN A 856 29.52 18.72 41.36
CA ASN A 856 29.49 20.17 41.55
C ASN A 856 30.51 20.68 42.58
N GLU A 857 30.75 19.94 43.66
CA GLU A 857 31.80 20.27 44.64
C GLU A 857 33.20 20.09 44.05
N LEU A 858 33.37 19.07 43.20
CA LEU A 858 34.63 18.75 42.53
C LEU A 858 35.02 19.86 41.53
N LEU A 859 34.06 20.37 40.77
CA LEU A 859 34.24 21.55 39.88
C LEU A 859 34.60 22.82 40.66
N LYS A 860 34.01 23.04 41.84
CA LYS A 860 34.37 24.18 42.71
C LYS A 860 35.79 24.10 43.27
N LYS A 861 36.33 22.89 43.43
CA LYS A 861 37.69 22.65 43.94
C LYS A 861 38.74 22.54 42.84
N GLY A 862 38.33 22.20 41.62
CA GLY A 862 39.18 21.91 40.47
C GLY A 862 39.34 23.05 39.47
N GLY A 863 39.11 24.31 39.86
CA GLY A 863 39.43 25.45 39.00
C GLY A 863 40.92 25.49 38.67
N ARG A 864 41.27 25.43 37.38
CA ARG A 864 42.56 25.90 36.89
C ARG A 864 42.78 27.37 37.25
#